data_AF-A0A937PL40-F1
#
_entry.id   AF-A0A937PL40-F1
#
_cell.length_a   1.000
_cell.length_b   1.000
_cell.length_c   1.000
_cell.angle_alpha   90.00
_cell.angle_beta   90.00
_cell.angle_gamma   90.00
#
_symmetry.space_group_name_H-M   'P 1'
#
loop_
_entity.id
_entity.type
_entity.pdbx_description
1 polymer ?
#
loop_
_entity_poly.entity_id
_entity_poly.type
_entity_poly.pdbx_seq_one_letter_code
_entity_poly.pdbx_strand_id
1 'polypeptide(L)'
;MTRGNVTRNITVAVLVLSVWASSLRAAPDKGVLVVPGGTTNWAWTRNDGAGYRWDIGSNGYISTGTNSAYSGGMQLKVNGTYFSWSSPGTVTKDGHEVQIGPWPRGSLRVWRRIYVDPKLGYCRWIEIFENTSTAKQSVSIEWRSSMGSTISTASTTSGKAALDKQDWGVVTATSSTPRPAVVHVFATRNSKVKPTIHYTIRSSSSFYERLTVQVAPKKTFAVCLFEAQRRPYGKAVEFLKKFRPSAELRKVASALRRIIINMGGSTLTLGNLELPRDDKHDQVILRNGDQLLGEILNEKFIIETFYGKLELPAKKAVGLSVPSSNDPHVLVGLVDGQVVAGTFLNAPLRFKLVDGNEMTLKMAELETAAYRLSPSKPDKIKLTKAMVILRDGQRLRFRASDVDYTFHTEYGKCKLSDADLRAILFDTLEGGLHRAIFKNESVLSGLMLAEQLKVTLDLGPHLEVNRHMARQFLFPVADEKRPQLASVALRNEDELFGRIAEKSLDVETDSRTITIEPETIAELEAIEGLLGRVRIKQHNGTTVTGRLTAKTMRFQIVPGPTLPLFIGHITNITCPKPAKQPAKEPDKKPDNKTTTKPKPAAPEVATTPSTPLPGPDELKKRLAELAKEIAKAKDGLAATGNNLDVTKKRLADLAQAKPKDVKVRAKLAKLQAMAKQYREQMAAYEKHLAALRAKADEVKTSLRILRAEPTRLAPPPIRPPGPRPIRAPTIEAPAKITDTGIDRRNAAEAERIKEVKKTSKAYWNKRANAARDEIKWRNALRAAESKLTLERLAKDIASTKTHLAATKTHMGKITEEIANLELADPKGKDKTKARVAKLELTLKLRKTLIATYEKQLADLQAQADTLKKSLRADVRPEPRPIVIPTIEVQEEDESAAINEAAADGPMDKVPDLQELVDLPPIDEEEFE
;
A
#
# COMPACT_ATOMS: atom_id res chain seq x y z
N MET A 1 24.37 -48.15 38.91
CA MET A 1 23.90 -49.49 38.50
C MET A 1 22.48 -49.36 37.95
N THR A 2 22.26 -49.95 36.77
CA THR A 2 20.97 -50.37 36.15
C THR A 2 19.78 -49.39 36.02
N ARG A 3 19.60 -48.94 34.76
CA ARG A 3 18.40 -48.95 33.89
C ARG A 3 16.99 -48.63 34.44
N GLY A 4 16.26 -47.83 33.66
CA GLY A 4 14.78 -47.91 33.61
C GLY A 4 14.10 -46.86 32.72
N ASN A 5 13.93 -47.17 31.43
CA ASN A 5 13.03 -46.47 30.50
C ASN A 5 11.57 -46.53 30.95
N VAL A 6 10.83 -45.42 30.88
CA VAL A 6 9.39 -45.42 30.51
C VAL A 6 9.07 -44.15 29.71
N THR A 7 8.90 -44.34 28.40
CA THR A 7 8.17 -43.46 27.47
C THR A 7 6.69 -43.50 27.80
N ARG A 8 6.00 -42.34 27.83
CA ARG A 8 4.55 -42.27 27.53
C ARG A 8 4.13 -40.91 26.96
N ASN A 9 3.53 -41.02 25.78
CA ASN A 9 2.80 -40.07 24.96
C ASN A 9 1.87 -39.13 25.73
N ILE A 10 1.96 -37.81 25.49
CA ILE A 10 0.79 -36.92 25.36
C ILE A 10 1.12 -35.88 24.27
N THR A 11 0.81 -36.24 23.03
CA THR A 11 0.57 -35.28 21.94
C THR A 11 -0.91 -35.43 21.57
N VAL A 12 -1.53 -34.30 21.19
CA VAL A 12 -2.88 -34.09 20.64
C VAL A 12 -3.80 -33.30 21.57
N ALA A 13 -4.35 -32.20 20.99
CA ALA A 13 -5.43 -31.33 21.45
C ALA A 13 -5.08 -30.01 22.19
N VAL A 14 -4.30 -29.10 21.58
CA VAL A 14 -4.43 -27.63 21.77
C VAL A 14 -4.33 -26.83 20.45
N LEU A 15 -4.30 -27.46 19.28
CA LEU A 15 -4.47 -26.75 18.00
C LEU A 15 -5.96 -26.65 17.67
N VAL A 16 -6.52 -25.43 17.66
CA VAL A 16 -7.45 -24.91 16.61
C VAL A 16 -8.05 -23.52 16.91
N LEU A 17 -7.98 -22.94 18.11
CA LEU A 17 -8.67 -21.65 18.40
C LEU A 17 -7.76 -20.52 18.91
N SER A 18 -6.71 -20.19 18.15
CA SER A 18 -5.86 -19.02 18.44
C SER A 18 -5.39 -18.27 17.18
N VAL A 19 -6.17 -18.31 16.09
CA VAL A 19 -5.77 -17.71 14.79
C VAL A 19 -6.34 -16.30 14.54
N TRP A 20 -7.28 -15.77 15.33
CA TRP A 20 -7.97 -14.52 14.96
C TRP A 20 -7.79 -13.30 15.87
N ALA A 21 -6.98 -13.38 16.93
CA ALA A 21 -6.72 -12.23 17.82
C ALA A 21 -5.42 -11.45 17.50
N SER A 22 -4.88 -11.49 16.27
CA SER A 22 -3.61 -10.85 15.94
C SER A 22 -3.60 -10.16 14.58
N SER A 23 -4.43 -9.12 14.40
CA SER A 23 -4.29 -8.24 13.23
C SER A 23 -4.99 -6.88 13.34
N LEU A 24 -4.93 -6.20 14.49
CA LEU A 24 -4.91 -4.72 14.45
C LEU A 24 -3.50 -4.29 14.05
N ARG A 25 -3.23 -4.43 12.74
CA ARG A 25 -1.97 -3.99 12.13
C ARG A 25 -2.14 -2.53 11.77
N ALA A 26 -1.19 -1.69 12.16
CA ALA A 26 -1.01 -0.41 11.49
C ALA A 26 -0.95 -0.69 9.98
N ALA A 27 -1.94 -0.22 9.23
CA ALA A 27 -1.88 -0.28 7.78
C ALA A 27 -0.54 0.31 7.34
N PRO A 28 0.17 -0.31 6.37
CA PRO A 28 1.42 0.26 5.89
C PRO A 28 1.19 1.72 5.52
N ASP A 29 2.08 2.61 5.97
CA ASP A 29 2.02 4.04 5.68
C ASP A 29 1.63 4.27 4.21
N LYS A 30 0.68 5.18 3.96
CA LYS A 30 0.24 5.51 2.58
C LYS A 30 1.46 5.71 1.68
N GLY A 31 1.54 4.91 0.61
CA GLY A 31 2.61 4.98 -0.39
C GLY A 31 3.72 3.92 -0.27
N VAL A 32 3.77 3.12 0.80
CA VAL A 32 4.68 1.96 0.87
C VAL A 32 4.31 0.92 -0.20
N LEU A 33 3.01 0.65 -0.34
CA LEU A 33 2.45 -0.21 -1.37
C LEU A 33 1.92 0.62 -2.56
N VAL A 34 1.85 -0.01 -3.73
CA VAL A 34 1.28 0.57 -4.95
C VAL A 34 -0.21 0.80 -4.77
N VAL A 35 -0.70 1.97 -5.20
CA VAL A 35 -2.14 2.24 -5.31
C VAL A 35 -2.68 1.46 -6.53
N PRO A 36 -3.65 0.55 -6.36
CA PRO A 36 -4.13 -0.29 -7.45
C PRO A 36 -4.72 0.54 -8.60
N GLY A 37 -4.15 0.42 -9.79
CA GLY A 37 -4.72 0.87 -11.06
C GLY A 37 -5.28 -0.27 -11.91
N GLY A 38 -4.94 -1.52 -11.57
CA GLY A 38 -5.40 -2.74 -12.24
C GLY A 38 -4.64 -3.97 -11.72
N THR A 39 -4.84 -5.11 -12.38
CA THR A 39 -4.08 -6.34 -12.13
C THR A 39 -3.42 -6.86 -13.41
N THR A 40 -2.35 -7.63 -13.27
CA THR A 40 -1.68 -8.30 -14.39
C THR A 40 -1.46 -9.78 -14.09
N ASN A 41 -1.55 -10.61 -15.14
CA ASN A 41 -1.13 -12.02 -15.10
C ASN A 41 0.39 -12.13 -15.34
N TRP A 42 0.88 -13.37 -15.46
CA TRP A 42 2.31 -13.74 -15.31
C TRP A 42 3.25 -13.44 -16.46
N ALA A 43 2.79 -12.66 -17.45
CA ALA A 43 3.60 -12.14 -18.53
C ALA A 43 3.52 -10.60 -18.53
N TRP A 44 4.10 -9.96 -17.51
CA TRP A 44 4.17 -8.50 -17.49
C TRP A 44 5.38 -8.04 -18.29
N THR A 45 5.14 -7.74 -19.57
CA THR A 45 6.16 -7.27 -20.50
C THR A 45 6.04 -5.77 -20.74
N ARG A 46 7.17 -5.06 -20.64
CA ARG A 46 7.28 -3.62 -20.92
C ARG A 46 8.58 -3.30 -21.63
N ASN A 47 8.54 -2.29 -22.51
CA ASN A 47 9.75 -1.66 -23.03
C ASN A 47 10.07 -0.43 -22.18
N ASP A 48 11.35 -0.19 -21.95
CA ASP A 48 11.82 1.01 -21.28
C ASP A 48 12.07 2.17 -22.28
N GLY A 49 12.42 3.35 -21.77
CA GLY A 49 12.68 4.53 -22.60
C GLY A 49 13.86 4.42 -23.57
N ALA A 50 14.69 3.38 -23.46
CA ALA A 50 15.78 3.10 -24.39
C ALA A 50 15.44 1.93 -25.34
N GLY A 51 14.18 1.48 -25.37
CA GLY A 51 13.68 0.43 -26.27
C GLY A 51 13.96 -1.00 -25.80
N TYR A 52 14.48 -1.20 -24.58
CA TYR A 52 14.79 -2.54 -24.10
C TYR A 52 13.58 -3.19 -23.44
N ARG A 53 13.34 -4.45 -23.80
CA ARG A 53 12.29 -5.32 -23.26
C ARG A 53 12.63 -5.80 -21.85
N TRP A 54 11.64 -5.76 -20.98
CA TRP A 54 11.59 -6.33 -19.64
C TRP A 54 10.40 -7.29 -19.56
N ASP A 55 10.69 -8.58 -19.51
CA ASP A 55 9.73 -9.69 -19.46
C ASP A 55 9.69 -10.27 -18.04
N ILE A 56 8.89 -9.64 -17.18
CA ILE A 56 8.85 -9.94 -15.75
C ILE A 56 7.87 -11.07 -15.47
N GLY A 57 8.40 -12.17 -14.93
CA GLY A 57 7.62 -13.34 -14.52
C GLY A 57 6.90 -13.18 -13.17
N SER A 58 6.14 -14.20 -12.78
CA SER A 58 5.28 -14.17 -11.58
C SER A 58 6.01 -13.92 -10.27
N ASN A 59 7.25 -14.39 -10.21
CA ASN A 59 8.10 -14.24 -9.03
C ASN A 59 8.94 -12.96 -9.08
N GLY A 60 8.73 -12.08 -10.07
CA GLY A 60 9.43 -10.81 -10.24
C GLY A 60 10.84 -10.91 -10.85
N TYR A 61 11.18 -12.07 -11.42
CA TYR A 61 12.43 -12.29 -12.15
C TYR A 61 12.29 -11.84 -13.61
N ILE A 62 13.40 -11.51 -14.26
CA ILE A 62 13.48 -11.20 -15.69
C ILE A 62 13.68 -12.50 -16.43
N SER A 63 12.83 -12.85 -17.41
CA SER A 63 13.01 -14.12 -18.12
C SER A 63 14.23 -14.10 -19.04
N THR A 64 14.20 -13.27 -20.08
CA THR A 64 15.27 -13.20 -21.08
C THR A 64 15.79 -11.78 -21.31
N GLY A 65 14.99 -10.76 -21.02
CA GLY A 65 15.27 -9.39 -21.41
C GLY A 65 15.33 -9.22 -22.94
N THR A 66 16.10 -8.24 -23.40
CA THR A 66 16.31 -7.99 -24.83
C THR A 66 17.43 -8.86 -25.36
N ASN A 67 17.17 -9.60 -26.44
CA ASN A 67 18.15 -10.45 -27.11
C ASN A 67 18.94 -11.36 -26.15
N SER A 68 18.22 -11.97 -25.20
CA SER A 68 18.80 -12.86 -24.17
C SER A 68 19.92 -12.19 -23.35
N ALA A 69 19.75 -10.92 -22.98
CA ALA A 69 20.61 -10.28 -21.98
C ALA A 69 20.68 -11.12 -20.69
N TYR A 70 19.56 -11.78 -20.36
CA TYR A 70 19.42 -12.69 -19.23
C TYR A 70 18.99 -14.09 -19.67
N SER A 71 19.22 -15.06 -18.79
CA SER A 71 18.63 -16.40 -18.77
C SER A 71 18.07 -16.65 -17.36
N GLY A 72 17.23 -15.72 -16.90
CA GLY A 72 16.79 -15.58 -15.51
C GLY A 72 17.55 -14.50 -14.72
N GLY A 73 17.08 -13.25 -14.77
CA GLY A 73 17.61 -12.10 -14.02
C GLY A 73 16.83 -11.81 -12.74
N MET A 74 17.46 -11.16 -11.74
CA MET A 74 16.80 -10.64 -10.54
C MET A 74 15.95 -11.66 -9.74
N GLN A 75 16.42 -12.90 -9.69
CA GLN A 75 15.81 -13.97 -8.90
C GLN A 75 16.08 -13.73 -7.41
N LEU A 76 15.02 -13.45 -6.64
CA LEU A 76 15.12 -13.20 -5.20
C LEU A 76 15.08 -14.51 -4.40
N LYS A 77 16.01 -14.68 -3.46
CA LYS A 77 15.94 -15.65 -2.36
C LYS A 77 15.90 -14.94 -1.02
N VAL A 78 15.08 -15.47 -0.12
CA VAL A 78 14.97 -15.02 1.27
C VAL A 78 15.17 -16.22 2.18
N ASN A 79 16.18 -16.13 3.05
CA ASN A 79 16.61 -17.21 3.93
C ASN A 79 16.81 -18.54 3.16
N GLY A 80 17.51 -18.46 2.02
CA GLY A 80 17.84 -19.60 1.16
C GLY A 80 16.70 -20.10 0.25
N THR A 81 15.48 -19.59 0.39
CA THR A 81 14.32 -20.02 -0.40
C THR A 81 13.99 -19.00 -1.49
N TYR A 82 13.78 -19.45 -2.73
CA TYR A 82 13.33 -18.57 -3.80
C TYR A 82 11.96 -17.96 -3.50
N PHE A 83 11.82 -16.67 -3.80
CA PHE A 83 10.55 -15.97 -3.78
C PHE A 83 9.59 -16.67 -4.75
N SER A 84 8.42 -17.08 -4.24
CA SER A 84 7.43 -17.81 -5.03
C SER A 84 6.05 -17.18 -4.84
N TRP A 85 5.47 -16.74 -5.95
CA TRP A 85 4.20 -16.05 -5.96
C TRP A 85 3.40 -16.39 -7.22
N SER A 86 2.13 -16.69 -7.02
CA SER A 86 1.22 -17.21 -8.05
C SER A 86 -0.15 -16.56 -8.05
N SER A 87 -0.34 -15.41 -7.37
CA SER A 87 -1.56 -14.57 -7.46
C SER A 87 -1.36 -13.26 -8.26
N PRO A 88 -2.28 -12.82 -9.14
CA PRO A 88 -2.05 -11.67 -10.03
C PRO A 88 -1.37 -10.45 -9.39
N GLY A 89 -0.41 -9.85 -10.10
CA GLY A 89 0.28 -8.65 -9.64
C GLY A 89 -0.63 -7.42 -9.68
N THR A 90 -0.42 -6.46 -8.80
CA THR A 90 -1.12 -5.16 -8.83
C THR A 90 -0.32 -4.17 -9.66
N VAL A 91 -0.93 -3.52 -10.64
CA VAL A 91 -0.24 -2.52 -11.48
C VAL A 91 -0.69 -1.10 -11.15
N THR A 92 0.21 -0.13 -11.31
CA THR A 92 -0.14 1.29 -11.28
C THR A 92 -1.06 1.66 -12.44
N LYS A 93 -1.74 2.81 -12.32
CA LYS A 93 -2.65 3.31 -13.36
C LYS A 93 -1.96 3.55 -14.71
N ASP A 94 -0.71 3.97 -14.70
CA ASP A 94 0.12 4.15 -15.89
C ASP A 94 0.70 2.82 -16.43
N GLY A 95 0.55 1.73 -15.67
CA GLY A 95 1.01 0.39 -16.05
C GLY A 95 2.53 0.22 -16.10
N HIS A 96 3.31 1.16 -15.55
CA HIS A 96 4.78 1.13 -15.52
C HIS A 96 5.38 0.55 -14.24
N GLU A 97 4.58 0.37 -13.19
CA GLU A 97 5.00 -0.31 -11.96
C GLU A 97 4.08 -1.49 -11.66
N VAL A 98 4.66 -2.63 -11.29
CA VAL A 98 3.95 -3.79 -10.76
C VAL A 98 4.38 -4.08 -9.32
N GLN A 99 3.42 -4.43 -8.48
CA GLN A 99 3.64 -4.96 -7.14
C GLN A 99 3.25 -6.44 -7.09
N ILE A 100 4.13 -7.23 -6.48
CA ILE A 100 4.01 -8.68 -6.30
C ILE A 100 4.09 -8.98 -4.79
N GLY A 101 3.27 -9.92 -4.31
CA GLY A 101 3.17 -10.28 -2.89
C GLY A 101 1.92 -9.73 -2.19
N PRO A 102 1.79 -9.92 -0.85
CA PRO A 102 2.83 -10.40 0.06
C PRO A 102 3.10 -11.89 -0.07
N TRP A 103 4.36 -12.27 -0.26
CA TRP A 103 4.80 -13.64 -0.07
C TRP A 103 5.08 -13.90 1.42
N PRO A 104 4.33 -14.80 2.09
CA PRO A 104 4.60 -15.15 3.48
C PRO A 104 5.79 -16.13 3.55
N ARG A 105 6.81 -15.79 4.35
CA ARG A 105 7.96 -16.66 4.63
C ARG A 105 8.22 -16.70 6.13
N GLY A 106 7.56 -17.63 6.83
CA GLY A 106 7.64 -17.73 8.28
C GLY A 106 7.10 -16.47 8.95
N SER A 107 7.93 -15.80 9.74
CA SER A 107 7.66 -14.52 10.40
C SER A 107 7.87 -13.29 9.51
N LEU A 108 8.13 -13.48 8.21
CA LEU A 108 8.34 -12.40 7.24
C LEU A 108 7.18 -12.31 6.26
N ARG A 109 6.83 -11.08 5.88
CA ARG A 109 6.09 -10.79 4.65
C ARG A 109 7.00 -10.04 3.68
N VAL A 110 6.98 -10.47 2.43
CA VAL A 110 7.86 -9.93 1.38
C VAL A 110 7.04 -9.43 0.21
N TRP A 111 7.29 -8.20 -0.23
CA TRP A 111 6.74 -7.64 -1.47
C TRP A 111 7.86 -7.25 -2.42
N ARG A 112 7.59 -7.32 -3.71
CA ARG A 112 8.46 -6.79 -4.76
C ARG A 112 7.71 -5.70 -5.51
N ARG A 113 8.28 -4.49 -5.60
CA ARG A 113 7.80 -3.42 -6.50
C ARG A 113 8.79 -3.27 -7.64
N ILE A 114 8.29 -3.36 -8.88
CA ILE A 114 9.12 -3.39 -10.08
C ILE A 114 8.64 -2.29 -11.01
N TYR A 115 9.49 -1.30 -11.27
CA TYR A 115 9.18 -0.13 -12.10
C TYR A 115 10.05 -0.11 -13.35
N VAL A 116 9.43 -0.02 -14.53
CA VAL A 116 10.12 0.13 -15.82
C VAL A 116 10.02 1.59 -16.26
N ASP A 117 11.16 2.28 -16.31
CA ASP A 117 11.21 3.71 -16.60
C ASP A 117 11.06 3.99 -18.11
N PRO A 118 10.02 4.73 -18.54
CA PRO A 118 9.74 4.96 -19.95
C PRO A 118 10.60 6.08 -20.57
N LYS A 119 11.56 6.67 -19.85
CA LYS A 119 12.33 7.83 -20.35
C LYS A 119 13.84 7.58 -20.36
N LEU A 120 14.41 7.24 -19.21
CA LEU A 120 15.84 6.99 -19.01
C LEU A 120 16.24 5.56 -19.35
N GLY A 121 15.28 4.64 -19.49
CA GLY A 121 15.55 3.27 -19.94
C GLY A 121 16.16 2.38 -18.87
N TYR A 122 15.54 2.21 -17.71
CA TYR A 122 16.01 1.28 -16.67
C TYR A 122 14.83 0.56 -16.02
N CYS A 123 15.10 -0.49 -15.26
CA CYS A 123 14.13 -1.12 -14.39
C CYS A 123 14.60 -1.05 -12.92
N ARG A 124 13.68 -0.77 -11.98
CA ARG A 124 13.96 -0.64 -10.54
C ARG A 124 13.18 -1.68 -9.76
N TRP A 125 13.86 -2.42 -8.89
CA TRP A 125 13.27 -3.30 -7.89
C TRP A 125 13.31 -2.63 -6.53
N ILE A 126 12.21 -2.65 -5.79
CA ILE A 126 12.18 -2.35 -4.37
C ILE A 126 11.59 -3.56 -3.65
N GLU A 127 12.45 -4.29 -2.94
CA GLU A 127 12.07 -5.42 -2.10
C GLU A 127 11.71 -4.90 -0.70
N ILE A 128 10.50 -5.20 -0.24
CA ILE A 128 9.97 -4.74 1.05
C ILE A 128 9.83 -5.94 1.96
N PHE A 129 10.41 -5.87 3.15
CA PHE A 129 10.43 -6.95 4.13
C PHE A 129 9.83 -6.47 5.44
N GLU A 130 8.81 -7.17 5.93
CA GLU A 130 8.21 -6.91 7.23
C GLU A 130 8.41 -8.09 8.17
N ASN A 131 8.99 -7.84 9.33
CA ASN A 131 9.02 -8.81 10.43
C ASN A 131 7.69 -8.77 11.20
N THR A 132 6.84 -9.77 11.01
CA THR A 132 5.54 -9.87 11.65
C THR A 132 5.60 -10.44 13.07
N SER A 133 6.76 -10.88 13.56
CA SER A 133 6.91 -11.45 14.90
C SER A 133 7.11 -10.39 15.98
N THR A 134 7.05 -10.83 17.24
CA THR A 134 7.42 -10.05 18.44
C THR A 134 8.92 -10.15 18.77
N ALA A 135 9.70 -10.92 18.00
CA ALA A 135 11.12 -11.12 18.20
C ALA A 135 11.94 -10.46 17.08
N LYS A 136 13.21 -10.14 17.38
CA LYS A 136 14.16 -9.69 16.36
C LYS A 136 14.44 -10.85 15.39
N GLN A 137 14.62 -10.55 14.09
CA GLN A 137 14.88 -11.54 13.05
C GLN A 137 16.14 -11.17 12.26
N SER A 138 16.92 -12.19 11.88
CA SER A 138 18.03 -12.05 10.92
C SER A 138 17.54 -12.51 9.56
N VAL A 139 17.56 -11.62 8.56
CA VAL A 139 17.06 -11.88 7.22
C VAL A 139 18.24 -11.94 6.25
N SER A 140 18.46 -13.11 5.65
CA SER A 140 19.44 -13.31 4.58
C SER A 140 18.75 -13.16 3.22
N ILE A 141 19.29 -12.30 2.37
CA ILE A 141 18.72 -11.90 1.09
C ILE A 141 19.76 -12.14 0.00
N GLU A 142 19.37 -12.81 -1.08
CA GLU A 142 20.21 -13.00 -2.26
C GLU A 142 19.40 -12.65 -3.51
N TRP A 143 19.99 -11.85 -4.40
CA TRP A 143 19.55 -11.70 -5.78
C TRP A 143 20.53 -12.42 -6.67
N ARG A 144 19.99 -13.18 -7.62
CA ARG A 144 20.77 -13.87 -8.64
C ARG A 144 20.30 -13.42 -10.01
N SER A 145 21.25 -12.97 -10.83
CA SER A 145 21.05 -12.70 -12.25
C SER A 145 21.93 -13.66 -13.06
N SER A 146 21.29 -14.56 -13.79
CA SER A 146 21.93 -15.40 -14.79
C SER A 146 21.92 -14.64 -16.12
N MET A 147 23.10 -14.27 -16.59
CA MET A 147 23.31 -13.60 -17.86
C MET A 147 23.14 -14.60 -19.00
N GLY A 148 22.85 -14.13 -20.22
CA GLY A 148 22.64 -15.03 -21.36
C GLY A 148 23.87 -15.89 -21.73
N SER A 149 25.08 -15.47 -21.38
CA SER A 149 26.35 -16.20 -21.55
C SER A 149 27.32 -15.81 -20.43
N THR A 150 28.49 -16.43 -20.41
CA THR A 150 29.62 -16.09 -19.56
C THR A 150 29.94 -14.59 -19.64
N ILE A 151 30.09 -13.98 -18.47
CA ILE A 151 30.50 -12.58 -18.32
C ILE A 151 31.94 -12.47 -18.84
N SER A 152 32.17 -11.76 -19.94
CA SER A 152 33.49 -11.61 -20.56
C SER A 152 34.23 -10.36 -20.09
N THR A 153 33.48 -9.32 -19.72
CA THR A 153 34.01 -8.00 -19.34
C THR A 153 33.16 -7.38 -18.24
N ALA A 154 33.79 -6.66 -17.31
CA ALA A 154 33.10 -5.87 -16.30
C ALA A 154 33.82 -4.53 -16.04
N SER A 155 33.06 -3.51 -15.64
CA SER A 155 33.59 -2.21 -15.22
C SER A 155 32.78 -1.67 -14.05
N THR A 156 33.46 -1.30 -12.97
CA THR A 156 32.81 -0.76 -11.77
C THR A 156 32.76 0.77 -11.80
N THR A 157 32.02 1.36 -10.86
CA THR A 157 31.92 2.83 -10.72
C THR A 157 33.24 3.52 -10.38
N SER A 158 34.22 2.81 -9.79
CA SER A 158 35.59 3.26 -9.54
C SER A 158 36.49 3.14 -10.78
N GLY A 159 35.97 2.56 -11.87
CA GLY A 159 36.71 2.29 -13.11
C GLY A 159 37.60 1.06 -13.03
N LYS A 160 37.59 0.31 -11.92
CA LYS A 160 38.39 -0.90 -11.72
C LYS A 160 37.64 -2.14 -12.21
N ALA A 161 38.38 -3.22 -12.43
CA ALA A 161 37.80 -4.53 -12.76
C ALA A 161 37.28 -5.27 -11.51
N ALA A 162 37.91 -5.04 -10.36
CA ALA A 162 37.50 -5.56 -9.07
C ALA A 162 36.69 -4.51 -8.30
N LEU A 163 35.64 -4.97 -7.61
CA LEU A 163 34.82 -4.13 -6.73
C LEU A 163 35.60 -3.73 -5.48
N ASP A 164 35.49 -2.46 -5.11
CA ASP A 164 35.94 -1.95 -3.82
C ASP A 164 34.79 -1.35 -2.99
N LYS A 165 35.11 -0.87 -1.78
CA LYS A 165 34.09 -0.30 -0.87
C LYS A 165 33.44 0.98 -1.40
N GLN A 166 34.06 1.68 -2.34
CA GLN A 166 33.52 2.89 -2.95
C GLN A 166 32.54 2.58 -4.08
N ASP A 167 32.62 1.36 -4.63
CA ASP A 167 31.73 0.96 -5.69
C ASP A 167 30.26 0.90 -5.24
N TRP A 168 29.39 1.33 -6.14
CA TRP A 168 27.93 1.39 -5.94
C TRP A 168 27.16 0.84 -7.14
N GLY A 169 27.87 0.50 -8.22
CA GLY A 169 27.35 -0.20 -9.38
C GLY A 169 28.45 -0.84 -10.21
N VAL A 170 28.05 -1.71 -11.13
CA VAL A 170 28.93 -2.44 -12.06
C VAL A 170 28.22 -2.68 -13.38
N VAL A 171 28.96 -2.56 -14.47
CA VAL A 171 28.53 -2.96 -15.81
C VAL A 171 29.12 -4.33 -16.12
N THR A 172 28.30 -5.25 -16.63
CA THR A 172 28.75 -6.55 -17.13
C THR A 172 28.38 -6.70 -18.62
N ALA A 173 29.23 -7.40 -19.38
CA ALA A 173 28.94 -7.81 -20.75
C ALA A 173 29.34 -9.26 -20.96
N THR A 174 28.65 -9.94 -21.87
CA THR A 174 28.90 -11.33 -22.22
C THR A 174 29.71 -11.46 -23.50
N SER A 175 30.34 -12.62 -23.73
CA SER A 175 31.19 -12.86 -24.93
C SER A 175 30.43 -12.92 -26.25
N SER A 176 29.12 -13.14 -26.25
CA SER A 176 28.33 -13.28 -27.47
C SER A 176 27.69 -11.96 -27.91
N THR A 177 27.97 -11.57 -29.15
CA THR A 177 27.13 -10.64 -29.89
C THR A 177 25.86 -11.37 -30.33
N PRO A 178 24.70 -10.70 -30.46
CA PRO A 178 24.46 -9.28 -30.24
C PRO A 178 23.88 -8.99 -28.85
N ARG A 179 24.39 -9.47 -27.71
CA ARG A 179 23.70 -9.25 -26.41
C ARG A 179 23.94 -7.85 -25.83
N PRO A 180 22.93 -7.18 -25.22
CA PRO A 180 23.15 -5.94 -24.48
C PRO A 180 24.10 -6.16 -23.29
N ALA A 181 24.91 -5.15 -22.98
CA ALA A 181 25.55 -5.05 -21.68
C ALA A 181 24.51 -4.67 -20.61
N VAL A 182 24.75 -5.08 -19.38
CA VAL A 182 23.85 -4.84 -18.26
C VAL A 182 24.54 -3.96 -17.22
N VAL A 183 23.80 -2.99 -16.71
CA VAL A 183 24.22 -2.10 -15.63
C VAL A 183 23.48 -2.49 -14.37
N HIS A 184 24.23 -2.91 -13.34
CA HIS A 184 23.72 -3.26 -12.02
C HIS A 184 24.03 -2.11 -11.05
N VAL A 185 23.01 -1.52 -10.42
CA VAL A 185 23.17 -0.48 -9.39
C VAL A 185 22.57 -0.98 -8.09
N PHE A 186 23.45 -1.29 -7.14
CA PHE A 186 23.11 -1.98 -5.89
C PHE A 186 23.15 -1.10 -4.65
N ALA A 187 23.66 0.13 -4.77
CA ALA A 187 23.67 1.11 -3.69
C ALA A 187 23.82 2.55 -4.21
N THR A 188 23.76 3.52 -3.29
CA THR A 188 24.33 4.85 -3.53
C THR A 188 25.77 4.93 -3.02
N ARG A 189 26.52 5.91 -3.53
CA ARG A 189 27.94 6.15 -3.15
C ARG A 189 28.15 6.15 -1.63
N ASN A 190 27.29 6.87 -0.91
CA ASN A 190 27.42 7.09 0.53
C ASN A 190 26.64 6.08 1.38
N SER A 191 26.16 4.98 0.78
CA SER A 191 25.37 4.01 1.52
C SER A 191 26.19 3.29 2.59
N LYS A 192 25.67 3.26 3.81
CA LYS A 192 26.22 2.48 4.93
C LYS A 192 25.92 0.97 4.78
N VAL A 193 24.94 0.61 3.94
CA VAL A 193 24.55 -0.77 3.68
C VAL A 193 24.73 -1.05 2.20
N LYS A 194 25.71 -1.90 1.86
CA LYS A 194 25.96 -2.33 0.49
C LYS A 194 25.86 -3.85 0.42
N PRO A 195 25.15 -4.43 -0.57
CA PRO A 195 25.21 -5.86 -0.80
C PRO A 195 26.64 -6.30 -1.13
N THR A 196 27.01 -7.50 -0.71
CA THR A 196 28.20 -8.18 -1.20
C THR A 196 27.92 -8.68 -2.61
N ILE A 197 28.73 -8.26 -3.56
CA ILE A 197 28.57 -8.59 -4.98
C ILE A 197 29.59 -9.66 -5.36
N HIS A 198 29.16 -10.66 -6.14
CA HIS A 198 30.02 -11.73 -6.63
C HIS A 198 29.72 -12.06 -8.09
N TYR A 199 30.75 -12.02 -8.92
CA TYR A 199 30.77 -12.49 -10.31
C TYR A 199 32.18 -12.93 -10.66
N THR A 200 32.31 -13.77 -11.69
CA THR A 200 33.62 -14.18 -12.22
C THR A 200 33.68 -13.95 -13.71
N ILE A 201 34.75 -13.29 -14.16
CA ILE A 201 34.99 -13.01 -15.57
C ILE A 201 35.48 -14.30 -16.24
N ARG A 202 34.94 -14.62 -17.43
CA ARG A 202 35.28 -15.77 -18.30
C ARG A 202 34.98 -17.17 -17.73
N SER A 203 34.39 -17.30 -16.54
CA SER A 203 34.06 -18.61 -15.96
C SER A 203 32.61 -18.81 -15.52
N SER A 204 31.83 -17.73 -15.39
CA SER A 204 30.42 -17.82 -14.98
C SER A 204 29.54 -16.86 -15.76
N SER A 205 28.29 -17.26 -15.96
CA SER A 205 27.19 -16.38 -16.38
C SER A 205 26.41 -15.81 -15.20
N SER A 206 26.76 -16.15 -13.96
CA SER A 206 25.98 -15.71 -12.79
C SER A 206 26.57 -14.46 -12.13
N PHE A 207 25.68 -13.54 -11.80
CA PHE A 207 25.91 -12.36 -10.99
C PHE A 207 25.09 -12.46 -9.70
N TYR A 208 25.73 -12.33 -8.55
CA TYR A 208 25.09 -12.46 -7.24
C TYR A 208 25.21 -11.18 -6.44
N GLU A 209 24.13 -10.83 -5.75
CA GLU A 209 24.09 -9.76 -4.77
C GLU A 209 23.55 -10.33 -3.46
N ARG A 210 24.26 -10.16 -2.34
CA ARG A 210 23.90 -10.76 -1.06
C ARG A 210 23.87 -9.73 0.05
N LEU A 211 22.86 -9.78 0.91
CA LEU A 211 22.72 -8.89 2.05
C LEU A 211 22.13 -9.62 3.25
N THR A 212 22.64 -9.35 4.45
CA THR A 212 22.04 -9.83 5.70
C THR A 212 21.62 -8.64 6.56
N VAL A 213 20.37 -8.62 7.03
CA VAL A 213 19.77 -7.50 7.77
C VAL A 213 19.16 -7.98 9.07
N GLN A 214 19.39 -7.24 10.15
CA GLN A 214 18.75 -7.45 11.45
C GLN A 214 17.49 -6.59 11.56
N VAL A 215 16.34 -7.22 11.76
CA VAL A 215 15.02 -6.56 11.74
C VAL A 215 14.38 -6.68 13.11
N ALA A 216 14.13 -5.54 13.75
CA ALA A 216 13.43 -5.51 15.02
C ALA A 216 11.97 -6.03 14.89
N PRO A 217 11.33 -6.44 16.00
CA PRO A 217 9.93 -6.86 16.00
C PRO A 217 9.02 -5.83 15.33
N LYS A 218 8.06 -6.30 14.51
CA LYS A 218 7.05 -5.45 13.85
C LYS A 218 7.64 -4.31 13.02
N LYS A 219 8.90 -4.42 12.57
CA LYS A 219 9.55 -3.43 11.71
C LYS A 219 9.60 -3.89 10.26
N THR A 220 9.59 -2.88 9.39
CA THR A 220 9.71 -3.02 7.95
C THR A 220 10.97 -2.32 7.47
N PHE A 221 11.67 -2.92 6.51
CA PHE A 221 12.75 -2.28 5.78
C PHE A 221 12.61 -2.62 4.28
N ALA A 222 13.33 -1.90 3.44
CA ALA A 222 13.35 -2.13 2.01
C ALA A 222 14.77 -2.10 1.44
N VAL A 223 14.96 -2.75 0.30
CA VAL A 223 16.19 -2.74 -0.49
C VAL A 223 15.81 -2.37 -1.92
N CYS A 224 16.51 -1.40 -2.51
CA CYS A 224 16.25 -0.94 -3.86
C CYS A 224 17.41 -1.30 -4.77
N LEU A 225 17.15 -1.76 -5.99
CA LEU A 225 18.16 -2.12 -6.98
C LEU A 225 17.74 -1.55 -8.33
N PHE A 226 18.68 -1.20 -9.20
CA PHE A 226 18.39 -0.81 -10.57
C PHE A 226 19.17 -1.68 -11.56
N GLU A 227 18.50 -2.05 -12.64
CA GLU A 227 19.09 -2.73 -13.78
C GLU A 227 18.86 -1.88 -15.04
N ALA A 228 19.84 -1.80 -15.93
CA ALA A 228 19.64 -1.22 -17.25
C ALA A 228 20.34 -2.05 -18.34
N GLN A 229 19.71 -2.18 -19.50
CA GLN A 229 20.30 -2.85 -20.67
C GLN A 229 20.84 -1.77 -21.62
N ARG A 230 22.06 -1.90 -22.14
CA ARG A 230 22.64 -0.92 -23.09
C ARG A 230 23.46 -1.59 -24.16
N ARG A 231 23.46 -1.01 -25.36
CA ARG A 231 24.38 -1.36 -26.45
C ARG A 231 24.91 -0.08 -27.10
N PRO A 232 26.20 -0.05 -27.50
CA PRO A 232 27.27 -0.99 -27.13
C PRO A 232 27.67 -0.90 -25.65
N TYR A 233 28.62 -1.72 -25.20
CA TYR A 233 29.15 -1.74 -23.82
C TYR A 233 29.56 -0.34 -23.32
N GLY A 234 30.20 0.46 -24.17
CA GLY A 234 30.59 1.84 -23.83
C GLY A 234 29.41 2.72 -23.39
N LYS A 235 28.21 2.52 -23.97
CA LYS A 235 26.98 3.23 -23.56
C LYS A 235 26.46 2.77 -22.20
N ALA A 236 26.71 1.52 -21.82
CA ALA A 236 26.42 1.02 -20.48
C ALA A 236 27.30 1.70 -19.42
N VAL A 237 28.60 1.82 -19.70
CA VAL A 237 29.56 2.53 -18.83
C VAL A 237 29.23 4.02 -18.74
N GLU A 238 28.91 4.66 -19.87
CA GLU A 238 28.45 6.05 -19.90
C GLU A 238 27.18 6.25 -19.06
N PHE A 239 26.21 5.36 -19.22
CA PHE A 239 24.97 5.39 -18.44
C PHE A 239 25.26 5.26 -16.94
N LEU A 240 26.06 4.28 -16.51
CA LEU A 240 26.40 4.10 -15.09
C LEU A 240 27.08 5.35 -14.51
N LYS A 241 28.00 5.98 -15.23
CA LYS A 241 28.68 7.21 -14.77
C LYS A 241 27.73 8.40 -14.62
N LYS A 242 26.75 8.52 -15.51
CA LYS A 242 25.75 9.60 -15.51
C LYS A 242 24.55 9.30 -14.62
N PHE A 243 24.28 8.05 -14.28
CA PHE A 243 23.12 7.65 -13.50
C PHE A 243 23.17 8.26 -12.09
N ARG A 244 22.01 8.72 -11.61
CA ARG A 244 21.85 9.37 -10.30
C ARG A 244 20.73 8.65 -9.53
N PRO A 245 21.04 7.60 -8.74
CA PRO A 245 20.02 6.83 -8.05
C PRO A 245 19.15 7.68 -7.11
N SER A 246 19.74 8.74 -6.51
CA SER A 246 19.01 9.69 -5.67
C SER A 246 17.89 10.42 -6.42
N ALA A 247 18.13 10.84 -7.66
CA ALA A 247 17.11 11.48 -8.50
C ALA A 247 15.96 10.50 -8.81
N GLU A 248 16.29 9.24 -9.10
CA GLU A 248 15.27 8.21 -9.38
C GLU A 248 14.46 7.84 -8.15
N LEU A 249 15.06 7.87 -6.96
CA LEU A 249 14.35 7.62 -5.70
C LEU A 249 13.40 8.75 -5.31
N ARG A 250 13.51 9.95 -5.90
CA ARG A 250 12.49 11.00 -5.73
C ARG A 250 11.13 10.58 -6.31
N LYS A 251 11.12 9.73 -7.34
CA LYS A 251 9.91 9.13 -7.91
C LYS A 251 9.25 8.12 -6.96
N VAL A 252 9.96 7.67 -5.92
CA VAL A 252 9.42 6.77 -4.89
C VAL A 252 8.71 7.60 -3.81
N ALA A 253 7.57 7.11 -3.34
CA ALA A 253 6.88 7.73 -2.20
C ALA A 253 7.84 7.85 -1.00
N SER A 254 7.86 9.02 -0.33
CA SER A 254 8.78 9.29 0.80
C SER A 254 8.66 8.23 1.90
N ALA A 255 7.44 7.74 2.18
CA ALA A 255 7.22 6.67 3.16
C ALA A 255 8.06 5.40 2.86
N LEU A 256 8.08 4.96 1.59
CA LEU A 256 8.91 3.83 1.15
C LEU A 256 10.39 4.21 1.10
N ARG A 257 10.73 5.39 0.57
CA ARG A 257 12.13 5.84 0.47
C ARG A 257 12.85 5.84 1.83
N ARG A 258 12.17 6.26 2.91
CA ARG A 258 12.71 6.29 4.28
C ARG A 258 13.07 4.91 4.84
N ILE A 259 12.50 3.83 4.32
CA ILE A 259 12.81 2.47 4.76
C ILE A 259 13.80 1.75 3.83
N ILE A 260 14.23 2.37 2.73
CA ILE A 260 15.26 1.81 1.84
C ILE A 260 16.63 1.97 2.47
N ILE A 261 17.28 0.87 2.82
CA ILE A 261 18.52 0.90 3.62
C ILE A 261 19.79 1.00 2.79
N ASN A 262 19.79 0.55 1.53
CA ASN A 262 20.99 0.46 0.69
C ASN A 262 21.18 1.64 -0.27
N MET A 263 20.22 2.55 -0.33
CA MET A 263 20.29 3.74 -1.17
C MET A 263 20.41 5.04 -0.37
N GLY A 264 20.34 4.98 0.95
CA GLY A 264 20.51 6.14 1.82
C GLY A 264 21.96 6.36 2.21
N GLY A 265 22.46 7.60 2.08
CA GLY A 265 23.55 8.09 2.93
C GLY A 265 23.04 8.40 4.35
N SER A 266 23.82 9.07 5.18
CA SER A 266 23.33 9.71 6.42
C SER A 266 22.32 10.81 6.10
N THR A 267 21.11 10.42 5.70
CA THR A 267 20.01 11.35 5.43
C THR A 267 19.23 11.50 6.72
N LEU A 268 19.39 12.65 7.36
CA LEU A 268 18.58 12.99 8.51
C LEU A 268 17.16 13.26 8.02
N THR A 269 16.20 12.49 8.52
CA THR A 269 14.79 12.69 8.20
C THR A 269 14.05 13.24 9.42
N LEU A 270 13.49 14.44 9.28
CA LEU A 270 12.67 15.08 10.30
C LEU A 270 11.25 15.31 9.74
N GLY A 271 10.39 14.30 9.86
CA GLY A 271 9.06 14.34 9.26
C GLY A 271 9.17 14.26 7.73
N ASN A 272 8.82 15.35 7.03
CA ASN A 272 8.93 15.46 5.58
C ASN A 272 10.26 16.10 5.12
N LEU A 273 11.06 16.64 6.06
CA LEU A 273 12.36 17.21 5.76
C LEU A 273 13.39 16.08 5.62
N GLU A 274 13.96 15.93 4.44
CA GLU A 274 15.05 15.01 4.14
C GLU A 274 16.33 15.82 3.90
N LEU A 275 17.35 15.62 4.73
CA LEU A 275 18.64 16.31 4.64
C LEU A 275 19.75 15.27 4.45
N PRO A 276 20.22 15.05 3.22
CA PRO A 276 21.43 14.27 2.97
C PRO A 276 22.62 14.98 3.61
N ARG A 277 23.41 14.24 4.40
CA ARG A 277 24.54 14.79 5.15
C ARG A 277 25.77 13.94 4.91
N ASP A 278 26.89 14.63 4.78
CA ASP A 278 28.24 14.05 4.69
C ASP A 278 28.90 14.04 6.07
N ASP A 279 29.87 13.14 6.27
CA ASP A 279 30.59 12.97 7.52
C ASP A 279 31.74 13.97 7.70
N LYS A 280 32.28 14.51 6.60
CA LYS A 280 33.45 15.39 6.60
C LYS A 280 33.12 16.83 6.26
N HIS A 281 32.20 17.05 5.32
CA HIS A 281 31.90 18.37 4.77
C HIS A 281 30.41 18.73 4.90
N ASP A 282 30.10 20.02 4.92
CA ASP A 282 28.73 20.45 4.69
C ASP A 282 28.37 20.13 3.24
N GLN A 283 27.12 19.76 3.02
CA GLN A 283 26.64 19.30 1.72
C GLN A 283 25.51 20.20 1.23
N VAL A 284 25.65 20.69 0.01
CA VAL A 284 24.61 21.37 -0.75
C VAL A 284 24.19 20.49 -1.91
N ILE A 285 22.89 20.37 -2.12
CA ILE A 285 22.31 19.73 -3.31
C ILE A 285 21.51 20.77 -4.06
N LEU A 286 21.85 20.96 -5.33
CA LEU A 286 21.16 21.83 -6.27
C LEU A 286 20.01 21.07 -6.94
N ARG A 287 19.02 21.80 -7.48
CA ARG A 287 17.85 21.19 -8.14
C ARG A 287 18.19 20.36 -9.38
N ASN A 288 19.30 20.67 -10.04
CA ASN A 288 19.82 19.87 -11.15
C ASN A 288 20.43 18.53 -10.69
N GLY A 289 20.54 18.30 -9.38
CA GLY A 289 21.10 17.09 -8.77
C GLY A 289 22.59 17.17 -8.45
N ASP A 290 23.26 18.29 -8.77
CA ASP A 290 24.66 18.49 -8.43
C ASP A 290 24.83 18.57 -6.91
N GLN A 291 25.92 17.95 -6.44
CA GLN A 291 26.29 17.92 -5.04
C GLN A 291 27.57 18.73 -4.85
N LEU A 292 27.49 19.76 -4.02
CA LEU A 292 28.63 20.58 -3.64
C LEU A 292 29.01 20.22 -2.21
N LEU A 293 30.29 20.01 -1.97
CA LEU A 293 30.87 19.76 -0.65
C LEU A 293 31.68 20.98 -0.22
N GLY A 294 31.64 21.32 1.05
CA GLY A 294 32.24 22.55 1.55
C GLY A 294 31.85 22.92 2.98
N GLU A 295 31.67 24.21 3.23
CA GLU A 295 31.27 24.81 4.50
C GLU A 295 30.19 25.87 4.27
N ILE A 296 29.09 25.79 5.02
CA ILE A 296 28.03 26.79 5.02
C ILE A 296 28.45 27.95 5.92
N LEU A 297 28.61 29.15 5.33
CA LEU A 297 29.16 30.32 6.01
C LEU A 297 28.11 31.17 6.74
N ASN A 298 26.81 30.90 6.56
CA ASN A 298 25.77 31.64 7.26
C ASN A 298 25.84 31.38 8.77
N GLU A 299 26.00 32.44 9.57
CA GLU A 299 26.02 32.35 11.04
C GLU A 299 24.62 32.19 11.66
N LYS A 300 23.60 32.66 10.94
CA LYS A 300 22.20 32.62 11.35
C LYS A 300 21.25 32.53 10.16
N PHE A 301 20.06 31.98 10.42
CA PHE A 301 18.94 31.90 9.49
C PHE A 301 17.78 32.72 10.03
N ILE A 302 17.38 33.75 9.30
CA ILE A 302 16.25 34.61 9.66
C ILE A 302 15.05 34.17 8.84
N ILE A 303 14.06 33.57 9.52
CA ILE A 303 12.88 32.99 8.89
C ILE A 303 11.64 33.79 9.29
N GLU A 304 10.92 34.32 8.31
CA GLU A 304 9.60 34.90 8.52
C GLU A 304 8.55 33.81 8.46
N THR A 305 7.92 33.53 9.60
CA THR A 305 6.85 32.54 9.72
C THR A 305 5.51 33.25 9.93
N PHE A 306 4.39 32.53 9.78
CA PHE A 306 3.07 33.11 10.06
C PHE A 306 2.84 33.41 11.56
N TYR A 307 3.69 32.91 12.45
CA TYR A 307 3.67 33.18 13.89
C TYR A 307 4.83 34.09 14.34
N GLY A 308 5.46 34.79 13.40
CA GLY A 308 6.46 35.81 13.65
C GLY A 308 7.83 35.52 13.05
N LYS A 309 8.72 36.50 13.20
CA LYS A 309 10.11 36.42 12.73
C LYS A 309 10.95 35.62 13.71
N LEU A 310 11.67 34.62 13.21
CA LEU A 310 12.60 33.80 13.98
C LEU A 310 14.04 34.03 13.54
N GLU A 311 14.94 34.21 14.50
CA GLU A 311 16.39 34.21 14.29
C GLU A 311 16.99 32.91 14.82
N LEU A 312 17.44 32.05 13.91
CA LEU A 312 17.94 30.71 14.21
C LEU A 312 19.47 30.67 14.04
N PRO A 313 20.26 30.53 15.12
CA PRO A 313 21.71 30.40 15.02
C PRO A 313 22.13 29.13 14.24
N ALA A 314 23.18 29.22 13.42
CA ALA A 314 23.70 28.11 12.63
C ALA A 314 24.13 26.89 13.45
N LYS A 315 24.57 27.11 14.69
CA LYS A 315 24.89 26.04 15.65
C LYS A 315 23.67 25.19 16.03
N LYS A 316 22.45 25.75 15.95
CA LYS A 316 21.20 25.03 16.20
C LYS A 316 20.61 24.41 14.93
N ALA A 317 21.05 24.80 13.74
CA ALA A 317 20.56 24.27 12.48
C ALA A 317 21.34 23.00 12.07
N VAL A 318 20.61 21.98 11.62
CA VAL A 318 21.19 20.80 10.95
C VAL A 318 21.19 20.95 9.43
N GLY A 319 20.34 21.81 8.90
CA GLY A 319 20.24 22.12 7.49
C GLY A 319 18.89 22.75 7.14
N LEU A 320 18.70 23.01 5.86
CA LEU A 320 17.45 23.47 5.28
C LEU A 320 17.14 22.76 3.96
N SER A 321 15.86 22.70 3.61
CA SER A 321 15.42 22.37 2.27
C SER A 321 14.57 23.48 1.67
N VAL A 322 14.56 23.57 0.34
CA VAL A 322 13.74 24.50 -0.42
C VAL A 322 12.74 23.66 -1.23
N PRO A 323 11.48 23.53 -0.79
CA PRO A 323 10.52 22.64 -1.43
C PRO A 323 10.22 23.01 -2.90
N SER A 324 10.19 24.30 -3.24
CA SER A 324 9.80 24.81 -4.57
C SER A 324 10.79 25.87 -5.08
N SER A 325 11.10 25.87 -6.38
CA SER A 325 12.00 26.86 -7.00
C SER A 325 11.40 28.26 -7.05
N ASN A 326 10.07 28.35 -7.05
CA ASN A 326 9.32 29.59 -7.25
C ASN A 326 8.83 30.19 -5.93
N ASP A 327 9.18 29.57 -4.81
CA ASP A 327 8.72 29.96 -3.48
C ASP A 327 9.94 30.17 -2.58
N PRO A 328 10.11 31.36 -1.97
CA PRO A 328 11.18 31.58 -1.00
C PRO A 328 10.97 30.84 0.33
N HIS A 329 9.90 30.04 0.47
CA HIS A 329 9.69 29.16 1.61
C HIS A 329 10.78 28.10 1.73
N VAL A 330 11.33 27.99 2.94
CA VAL A 330 12.31 26.98 3.32
C VAL A 330 11.82 26.19 4.51
N LEU A 331 12.30 24.95 4.65
CA LEU A 331 12.15 24.12 5.84
C LEU A 331 13.50 24.02 6.53
N VAL A 332 13.67 24.62 7.69
CA VAL A 332 14.91 24.58 8.47
C VAL A 332 14.79 23.52 9.57
N GLY A 333 15.64 22.50 9.52
CA GLY A 333 15.75 21.48 10.56
C GLY A 333 16.70 21.94 11.67
N LEU A 334 16.33 21.68 12.92
CA LEU A 334 17.15 22.00 14.10
C LEU A 334 17.71 20.74 14.78
N VAL A 335 18.80 20.91 15.53
CA VAL A 335 19.51 19.85 16.29
C VAL A 335 18.63 19.17 17.35
N ASP A 336 17.53 19.81 17.70
CA ASP A 336 16.58 19.37 18.71
C ASP A 336 15.31 18.73 18.08
N GLY A 337 15.33 18.57 16.75
CA GLY A 337 14.33 17.84 15.97
C GLY A 337 13.19 18.72 15.48
N GLN A 338 13.18 20.01 15.82
CA GLN A 338 12.23 20.96 15.28
C GLN A 338 12.46 21.18 13.78
N VAL A 339 11.38 21.52 13.08
CA VAL A 339 11.36 21.93 11.68
C VAL A 339 10.53 23.20 11.58
N VAL A 340 11.19 24.30 11.21
CA VAL A 340 10.57 25.62 11.03
C VAL A 340 10.33 25.84 9.55
N ALA A 341 9.14 26.31 9.17
CA ALA A 341 8.83 26.69 7.80
C ALA A 341 8.52 28.17 7.69
N GLY A 342 9.02 28.82 6.64
CA GLY A 342 8.73 30.23 6.36
C GLY A 342 9.65 30.81 5.30
N THR A 343 9.56 32.12 5.10
CA THR A 343 10.36 32.84 4.09
C THR A 343 11.76 33.14 4.61
N PHE A 344 12.79 32.79 3.84
CA PHE A 344 14.18 33.04 4.22
C PHE A 344 14.62 34.49 3.92
N LEU A 345 14.68 35.33 4.96
CA LEU A 345 14.87 36.78 4.82
C LEU A 345 16.32 37.22 4.57
N ASN A 346 17.31 36.45 5.03
CA ASN A 346 18.73 36.76 4.84
C ASN A 346 19.40 35.83 3.80
N ALA A 347 18.67 35.51 2.74
CA ALA A 347 19.21 34.92 1.51
C ALA A 347 20.16 35.90 0.79
N PRO A 348 21.08 35.43 -0.08
CA PRO A 348 21.34 34.04 -0.49
C PRO A 348 22.12 33.21 0.56
N LEU A 349 22.24 31.91 0.33
CA LEU A 349 23.10 31.04 1.15
C LEU A 349 24.56 31.22 0.69
N ARG A 350 25.48 31.45 1.63
CA ARG A 350 26.92 31.53 1.37
C ARG A 350 27.57 30.18 1.63
N PHE A 351 28.40 29.73 0.70
CA PHE A 351 29.04 28.42 0.75
C PHE A 351 30.49 28.50 0.30
N LYS A 352 31.39 27.87 1.04
CA LYS A 352 32.81 27.74 0.69
C LYS A 352 33.09 26.31 0.27
N LEU A 353 33.48 26.09 -0.98
CA LEU A 353 33.81 24.76 -1.50
C LEU A 353 35.06 24.18 -0.83
N VAL A 354 35.26 22.86 -0.96
CA VAL A 354 36.46 22.16 -0.44
C VAL A 354 37.77 22.72 -1.03
N ASP A 355 37.74 23.27 -2.24
CA ASP A 355 38.89 23.93 -2.89
C ASP A 355 39.19 25.33 -2.33
N GLY A 356 38.36 25.84 -1.42
CA GLY A 356 38.48 27.15 -0.78
C GLY A 356 37.67 28.27 -1.44
N ASN A 357 37.06 28.03 -2.61
CA ASN A 357 36.29 29.05 -3.32
C ASN A 357 34.96 29.35 -2.62
N GLU A 358 34.68 30.63 -2.38
CA GLU A 358 33.38 31.08 -1.85
C GLU A 358 32.40 31.37 -2.98
N MET A 359 31.13 31.01 -2.77
CA MET A 359 30.03 31.30 -3.68
C MET A 359 28.73 31.62 -2.94
N THR A 360 27.84 32.31 -3.63
CA THR A 360 26.47 32.59 -3.16
C THR A 360 25.47 31.77 -3.97
N LEU A 361 24.62 31.02 -3.28
CA LEU A 361 23.62 30.13 -3.87
C LEU A 361 22.23 30.74 -3.74
N LYS A 362 21.55 30.90 -4.88
CA LYS A 362 20.17 31.40 -4.92
C LYS A 362 19.21 30.32 -4.44
N MET A 363 18.15 30.71 -3.75
CA MET A 363 17.16 29.75 -3.21
C MET A 363 16.43 28.97 -4.31
N ALA A 364 16.23 29.60 -5.48
CA ALA A 364 15.61 28.94 -6.62
C ALA A 364 16.42 27.76 -7.16
N GLU A 365 17.75 27.80 -7.05
CA GLU A 365 18.68 26.77 -7.52
C GLU A 365 18.94 25.70 -6.46
N LEU A 366 18.75 26.06 -5.18
CA LEU A 366 18.97 25.19 -4.03
C LEU A 366 17.82 24.20 -3.87
N GLU A 367 18.17 22.94 -3.57
CA GLU A 367 17.21 21.93 -3.11
C GLU A 367 17.38 21.66 -1.62
N THR A 368 18.61 21.37 -1.18
CA THR A 368 18.95 21.20 0.23
C THR A 368 20.33 21.76 0.54
N ALA A 369 20.52 22.22 1.77
CA ALA A 369 21.82 22.53 2.34
C ALA A 369 21.87 21.95 3.75
N ALA A 370 22.82 21.07 4.04
CA ALA A 370 22.91 20.39 5.30
C ALA A 370 24.33 20.43 5.87
N TYR A 371 24.43 20.62 7.18
CA TYR A 371 25.71 20.63 7.86
C TYR A 371 26.26 19.22 8.02
N ARG A 372 27.58 19.06 8.04
CA ARG A 372 28.26 17.78 8.28
C ARG A 372 27.84 17.11 9.58
N LEU A 373 27.97 15.79 9.65
CA LEU A 373 27.79 15.06 10.90
C LEU A 373 28.82 15.50 11.94
N SER A 374 28.38 15.73 13.16
CA SER A 374 29.26 16.01 14.31
C SER A 374 28.55 15.63 15.61
N PRO A 375 29.26 15.54 16.75
CA PRO A 375 28.61 15.34 18.05
C PRO A 375 27.53 16.39 18.36
N SER A 376 27.74 17.64 17.92
CA SER A 376 26.76 18.73 18.08
C SER A 376 25.58 18.67 17.10
N LYS A 377 25.74 17.95 15.99
CA LYS A 377 24.72 17.77 14.93
C LYS A 377 24.65 16.28 14.56
N PRO A 378 24.09 15.42 15.44
CA PRO A 378 24.14 13.97 15.29
C PRO A 378 23.32 13.47 14.08
N ASP A 379 23.54 12.22 13.68
CA ASP A 379 22.80 11.56 12.59
C ASP A 379 21.36 11.18 13.01
N LYS A 380 21.13 10.99 14.31
CA LYS A 380 19.84 10.69 14.92
C LYS A 380 19.53 11.71 16.01
N ILE A 381 18.36 12.32 15.91
CA ILE A 381 17.89 13.30 16.89
C ILE A 381 16.76 12.67 17.71
N LYS A 382 16.95 12.63 19.04
CA LYS A 382 15.94 12.13 19.97
C LYS A 382 14.90 13.21 20.27
N LEU A 383 13.65 12.80 20.40
CA LEU A 383 12.58 13.67 20.87
C LEU A 383 12.71 13.85 22.39
N THR A 384 13.00 15.06 22.85
CA THR A 384 13.18 15.33 24.30
C THR A 384 12.04 16.14 24.92
N LYS A 385 11.16 16.73 24.10
CA LYS A 385 10.04 17.57 24.54
C LYS A 385 8.82 17.34 23.65
N ALA A 386 7.66 17.79 24.11
CA ALA A 386 6.43 17.74 23.34
C ALA A 386 6.56 18.54 22.03
N MET A 387 6.00 18.02 20.96
CA MET A 387 6.01 18.62 19.63
C MET A 387 4.62 18.64 19.02
N VAL A 388 4.27 19.77 18.41
CA VAL A 388 3.14 19.87 17.50
C VAL A 388 3.66 19.74 16.07
N ILE A 389 3.00 18.89 15.30
CA ILE A 389 3.30 18.72 13.87
C ILE A 389 2.12 19.28 13.09
N LEU A 390 2.41 20.28 12.27
CA LEU A 390 1.43 20.95 11.44
C LEU A 390 1.31 20.27 10.07
N ARG A 391 0.18 20.47 9.38
CA ARG A 391 -0.09 19.86 8.07
C ARG A 391 0.83 20.37 6.96
N ASP A 392 1.44 21.55 7.13
CA ASP A 392 2.47 22.10 6.25
C ASP A 392 3.86 21.43 6.43
N GLY A 393 4.00 20.52 7.40
CA GLY A 393 5.23 19.79 7.68
C GLY A 393 6.09 20.39 8.80
N GLN A 394 5.70 21.52 9.39
CA GLN A 394 6.41 22.08 10.55
C GLN A 394 6.35 21.14 11.75
N ARG A 395 7.41 21.16 12.56
CA ARG A 395 7.54 20.42 13.81
C ARG A 395 8.05 21.37 14.87
N LEU A 396 7.18 21.80 15.76
CA LEU A 396 7.50 22.87 16.71
C LEU A 396 7.42 22.32 18.12
N ARG A 397 8.45 22.60 18.93
CA ARG A 397 8.40 22.30 20.36
C ARG A 397 7.51 23.33 21.02
N PHE A 398 6.64 22.84 21.89
CA PHE A 398 5.70 23.67 22.60
C PHE A 398 5.58 23.23 24.06
N ARG A 399 5.08 24.11 24.91
CA ARG A 399 4.75 23.79 26.29
C ARG A 399 3.44 22.98 26.33
N ALA A 400 3.54 21.69 26.65
CA ALA A 400 2.41 20.76 26.64
C ALA A 400 1.24 21.19 27.55
N SER A 401 1.56 21.78 28.70
CA SER A 401 0.56 22.26 29.67
C SER A 401 -0.34 23.38 29.16
N ASP A 402 -0.01 24.01 28.02
CA ASP A 402 -0.80 25.09 27.43
C ASP A 402 -2.07 24.57 26.70
N VAL A 403 -2.16 23.26 26.44
CA VAL A 403 -3.26 22.66 25.66
C VAL A 403 -4.24 21.93 26.57
N ASP A 404 -5.54 22.19 26.37
CA ASP A 404 -6.59 21.38 26.98
C ASP A 404 -6.84 20.10 26.18
N TYR A 405 -6.31 18.98 26.68
CA TYR A 405 -6.50 17.65 26.09
C TYR A 405 -7.82 16.99 26.53
N THR A 406 -8.92 17.74 26.60
CA THR A 406 -10.24 17.16 26.85
C THR A 406 -10.80 16.52 25.59
N PHE A 407 -11.08 15.23 25.65
CA PHE A 407 -11.69 14.44 24.59
C PHE A 407 -13.16 14.17 24.90
N HIS A 408 -13.99 14.22 23.86
CA HIS A 408 -15.32 13.63 23.87
C HIS A 408 -15.23 12.27 23.19
N THR A 409 -15.32 11.21 23.98
CA THR A 409 -15.25 9.81 23.53
C THR A 409 -16.65 9.19 23.57
N GLU A 410 -16.79 7.97 23.07
CA GLU A 410 -18.03 7.19 23.25
C GLU A 410 -18.34 6.88 24.73
N TYR A 411 -17.34 7.02 25.61
CA TYR A 411 -17.45 6.75 27.05
C TYR A 411 -17.64 8.04 27.88
N GLY A 412 -17.88 9.17 27.21
CA GLY A 412 -18.10 10.47 27.83
C GLY A 412 -16.93 11.44 27.65
N LYS A 413 -16.98 12.56 28.38
CA LYS A 413 -15.89 13.55 28.38
C LYS A 413 -14.75 13.06 29.27
N CYS A 414 -13.53 13.10 28.77
CA CYS A 414 -12.35 12.65 29.49
C CYS A 414 -11.21 13.66 29.31
N LYS A 415 -10.68 14.20 30.41
CA LYS A 415 -9.50 15.07 30.38
C LYS A 415 -8.25 14.22 30.45
N LEU A 416 -7.39 14.34 29.44
CA LEU A 416 -6.14 13.58 29.36
C LEU A 416 -4.96 14.41 29.90
N SER A 417 -3.98 13.72 30.50
CA SER A 417 -2.72 14.32 30.95
C SER A 417 -1.66 14.17 29.86
N ASP A 418 -0.90 15.23 29.56
CA ASP A 418 0.23 15.16 28.63
C ASP A 418 1.33 14.18 29.11
N ALA A 419 1.46 14.01 30.43
CA ALA A 419 2.41 13.08 31.01
C ALA A 419 2.09 11.60 30.70
N ASP A 420 0.84 11.28 30.34
CA ASP A 420 0.42 9.91 30.05
C ASP A 420 0.43 9.60 28.54
N LEU A 421 0.49 10.66 27.72
CA LEU A 421 0.38 10.58 26.28
C LEU A 421 1.73 10.31 25.62
N ARG A 422 1.65 9.59 24.50
CA ARG A 422 2.72 9.38 23.51
C ARG A 422 2.47 10.19 22.27
N ALA A 423 1.22 10.21 21.79
CA ALA A 423 0.82 10.97 20.62
C ALA A 423 -0.68 11.28 20.63
N ILE A 424 -1.08 12.29 19.87
CA ILE A 424 -2.47 12.49 19.46
C ILE A 424 -2.47 12.60 17.94
N LEU A 425 -3.27 11.79 17.26
CA LEU A 425 -3.40 11.78 15.79
C LEU A 425 -4.72 12.42 15.38
N PHE A 426 -4.67 13.48 14.57
CA PHE A 426 -5.87 14.14 14.04
C PHE A 426 -6.26 13.60 12.65
N ASP A 427 -5.30 13.09 11.88
CA ASP A 427 -5.55 12.47 10.58
C ASP A 427 -5.64 10.94 10.75
N THR A 428 -6.86 10.40 10.78
CA THR A 428 -7.08 8.95 10.72
C THR A 428 -7.41 8.51 9.28
N LEU A 429 -7.04 7.28 8.91
CA LEU A 429 -7.14 6.77 7.54
C LEU A 429 -8.54 6.88 6.93
N GLU A 430 -9.58 6.78 7.76
CA GLU A 430 -10.99 6.79 7.36
C GLU A 430 -11.66 8.15 7.55
N GLY A 431 -10.92 9.19 7.95
CA GLY A 431 -11.51 10.47 8.34
C GLY A 431 -12.38 10.37 9.60
N GLY A 432 -12.11 9.37 10.45
CA GLY A 432 -12.80 9.13 11.71
C GLY A 432 -12.35 10.06 12.83
N LEU A 433 -12.75 9.74 14.07
CA LEU A 433 -12.39 10.48 15.28
C LEU A 433 -10.86 10.59 15.46
N HIS A 434 -10.41 11.56 16.27
CA HIS A 434 -9.01 11.66 16.64
C HIS A 434 -8.62 10.45 17.51
N ARG A 435 -7.34 10.11 17.53
CA ARG A 435 -6.81 9.01 18.37
C ARG A 435 -5.77 9.52 19.35
N ALA A 436 -6.03 9.38 20.65
CA ALA A 436 -5.06 9.57 21.71
C ALA A 436 -4.31 8.26 21.95
N ILE A 437 -2.98 8.30 21.82
CA ILE A 437 -2.10 7.15 22.03
C ILE A 437 -1.32 7.39 23.32
N PHE A 438 -1.46 6.49 24.29
CA PHE A 438 -0.80 6.56 25.59
C PHE A 438 0.62 5.97 25.53
N LYS A 439 1.44 6.25 26.56
CA LYS A 439 2.80 5.70 26.68
C LYS A 439 2.85 4.17 26.68
N ASN A 440 1.80 3.54 27.20
CA ASN A 440 1.63 2.08 27.19
C ASN A 440 1.03 1.53 25.88
N GLU A 441 0.88 2.38 24.85
CA GLU A 441 0.28 2.09 23.54
C GLU A 441 -1.24 1.91 23.54
N SER A 442 -1.93 2.23 24.63
CA SER A 442 -3.40 2.31 24.60
C SER A 442 -3.84 3.32 23.56
N VAL A 443 -4.89 2.99 22.81
CA VAL A 443 -5.49 3.85 21.79
C VAL A 443 -6.92 4.15 22.22
N LEU A 444 -7.20 5.44 22.43
CA LEU A 444 -8.53 5.95 22.76
C LEU A 444 -9.01 6.88 21.65
N SER A 445 -10.16 6.56 21.05
CA SER A 445 -10.77 7.36 20.00
C SER A 445 -11.74 8.39 20.57
N GLY A 446 -11.70 9.61 20.03
CA GLY A 446 -12.59 10.69 20.44
C GLY A 446 -12.33 12.01 19.72
N LEU A 447 -13.23 12.98 19.90
CA LEU A 447 -13.04 14.34 19.42
C LEU A 447 -12.37 15.18 20.50
N MET A 448 -11.17 15.67 20.25
CA MET A 448 -10.51 16.65 21.12
C MET A 448 -11.28 17.97 21.05
N LEU A 449 -11.80 18.46 22.17
CA LEU A 449 -12.74 19.59 22.20
C LEU A 449 -12.08 20.94 21.94
N ALA A 450 -10.79 21.10 22.25
CA ALA A 450 -10.06 22.32 21.94
C ALA A 450 -9.99 22.54 20.41
N GLU A 451 -10.71 23.55 19.91
CA GLU A 451 -10.73 23.90 18.48
C GLU A 451 -9.58 24.82 18.10
N GLN A 452 -9.19 25.73 19.00
CA GLN A 452 -8.08 26.64 18.82
C GLN A 452 -6.92 26.21 19.72
N LEU A 453 -5.72 26.14 19.16
CA LEU A 453 -4.50 25.79 19.85
C LEU A 453 -3.70 27.07 20.05
N LYS A 454 -3.59 27.51 21.29
CA LYS A 454 -2.75 28.63 21.70
C LYS A 454 -1.62 28.09 22.57
N VAL A 455 -0.44 27.95 21.99
CA VAL A 455 0.71 27.31 22.66
C VAL A 455 1.94 28.19 22.64
N THR A 456 2.70 28.16 23.73
CA THR A 456 4.01 28.83 23.82
C THR A 456 5.06 27.95 23.16
N LEU A 457 5.78 28.49 22.17
CA LEU A 457 6.88 27.77 21.51
C LEU A 457 8.19 27.96 22.27
N ASP A 458 9.02 26.92 22.29
CA ASP A 458 10.38 27.00 22.83
C ASP A 458 11.27 28.03 22.07
N LEU A 459 10.89 28.36 20.84
CA LEU A 459 11.61 29.31 19.98
C LEU A 459 11.28 30.78 20.29
N GLY A 460 10.37 31.06 21.23
CA GLY A 460 10.05 32.42 21.68
C GLY A 460 8.62 32.89 21.38
N PRO A 461 8.05 32.73 20.16
CA PRO A 461 6.70 33.23 19.87
C PRO A 461 5.60 32.29 20.35
N HIS A 462 4.37 32.82 20.41
CA HIS A 462 3.17 32.02 20.58
C HIS A 462 2.66 31.53 19.22
N LEU A 463 2.24 30.27 19.17
CA LEU A 463 1.53 29.71 18.04
C LEU A 463 0.04 29.72 18.35
N GLU A 464 -0.73 30.42 17.52
CA GLU A 464 -2.20 30.43 17.57
C GLU A 464 -2.75 29.90 16.26
N VAL A 465 -3.23 28.65 16.27
CA VAL A 465 -3.75 27.96 15.08
C VAL A 465 -4.99 27.16 15.40
N ASN A 466 -5.82 26.91 14.39
CA ASN A 466 -6.92 25.96 14.55
C ASN A 466 -6.39 24.52 14.65
N ARG A 467 -7.11 23.65 15.36
CA ARG A 467 -6.84 22.21 15.49
C ARG A 467 -6.70 21.53 14.12
N HIS A 468 -7.47 21.95 13.13
CA HIS A 468 -7.38 21.44 11.75
C HIS A 468 -6.11 21.87 10.99
N MET A 469 -5.22 22.65 11.60
CA MET A 469 -3.86 22.85 11.09
C MET A 469 -2.88 21.85 11.71
N ALA A 470 -3.16 21.34 12.91
CA ALA A 470 -2.36 20.32 13.57
C ALA A 470 -2.66 18.93 13.01
N ARG A 471 -1.62 18.25 12.53
CA ARG A 471 -1.68 16.87 12.06
C ARG A 471 -1.56 15.89 13.22
N GLN A 472 -0.65 16.17 14.17
CA GLN A 472 -0.47 15.36 15.37
C GLN A 472 0.28 16.11 16.48
N PHE A 473 0.08 15.67 17.71
CA PHE A 473 0.99 15.94 18.83
C PHE A 473 1.87 14.72 19.07
N LEU A 474 3.14 14.95 19.44
CA LEU A 474 4.08 13.92 19.85
C LEU A 474 4.66 14.29 21.22
N PHE A 475 4.76 13.29 22.10
CA PHE A 475 5.31 13.46 23.45
C PHE A 475 6.54 12.56 23.62
N PRO A 476 7.55 12.99 24.41
CA PRO A 476 8.72 12.18 24.66
C PRO A 476 8.33 10.94 25.48
N VAL A 477 8.81 9.77 25.05
CA VAL A 477 8.58 8.49 25.75
C VAL A 477 9.94 7.91 26.10
N ALA A 478 10.15 7.61 27.38
CA ALA A 478 11.29 6.83 27.81
C ALA A 478 11.09 5.37 27.37
N ASP A 479 12.17 4.69 26.97
CA ASP A 479 12.14 3.25 26.67
C ASP A 479 11.98 2.46 27.97
N GLU A 480 10.77 2.45 28.53
CA GLU A 480 10.44 1.71 29.74
C GLU A 480 9.96 0.30 29.39
N LYS A 481 10.36 -0.68 30.20
CA LYS A 481 9.84 -2.04 30.09
C LYS A 481 8.34 -2.01 30.38
N ARG A 482 7.55 -2.59 29.46
CA ARG A 482 6.10 -2.63 29.62
C ARG A 482 5.73 -3.45 30.86
N PRO A 483 4.99 -2.90 31.82
CA PRO A 483 4.36 -3.72 32.84
C PRO A 483 3.40 -4.70 32.17
N GLN A 484 3.25 -5.89 32.75
CA GLN A 484 2.18 -6.81 32.34
C GLN A 484 0.84 -6.19 32.78
N LEU A 485 0.12 -5.61 31.83
CA LEU A 485 -1.20 -4.98 32.02
C LEU A 485 -2.28 -5.82 31.35
N ALA A 486 -3.52 -5.68 31.81
CA ALA A 486 -4.67 -6.23 31.09
C ALA A 486 -4.84 -5.47 29.77
N SER A 487 -5.21 -6.18 28.70
CA SER A 487 -5.60 -5.60 27.41
C SER A 487 -7.10 -5.72 27.23
N VAL A 488 -7.75 -4.63 26.81
CA VAL A 488 -9.18 -4.58 26.46
C VAL A 488 -9.29 -4.16 25.00
N ALA A 489 -9.91 -5.01 24.18
CA ALA A 489 -10.28 -4.69 22.81
C ALA A 489 -11.75 -4.25 22.76
N LEU A 490 -12.01 -3.19 22.00
CA LEU A 490 -13.33 -2.56 21.89
C LEU A 490 -13.85 -2.60 20.44
N ARG A 491 -15.18 -2.55 20.27
CA ARG A 491 -15.83 -2.61 18.95
C ARG A 491 -15.50 -1.43 18.04
N ASN A 492 -15.15 -0.29 18.60
CA ASN A 492 -14.72 0.92 17.89
C ASN A 492 -13.22 0.90 17.53
N GLU A 493 -12.57 -0.27 17.64
CA GLU A 493 -11.13 -0.49 17.39
C GLU A 493 -10.18 0.16 18.40
N ASP A 494 -10.69 0.66 19.52
CA ASP A 494 -9.85 1.05 20.64
C ASP A 494 -9.25 -0.19 21.30
N GLU A 495 -7.97 -0.09 21.64
CA GLU A 495 -7.22 -1.11 22.37
C GLU A 495 -6.63 -0.45 23.61
N LEU A 496 -7.07 -0.85 24.79
CA LEU A 496 -6.71 -0.21 26.05
C LEU A 496 -5.88 -1.16 26.92
N PHE A 497 -4.77 -0.66 27.45
CA PHE A 497 -3.91 -1.38 28.38
C PHE A 497 -4.01 -0.77 29.78
N GLY A 498 -4.28 -1.59 30.77
CA GLY A 498 -4.63 -1.09 32.09
C GLY A 498 -5.04 -2.14 33.11
N ARG A 499 -6.00 -1.77 33.97
CA ARG A 499 -6.56 -2.60 35.02
C ARG A 499 -8.07 -2.42 35.09
N ILE A 500 -8.79 -3.50 35.37
CA ILE A 500 -10.21 -3.43 35.74
C ILE A 500 -10.28 -2.76 37.12
N ALA A 501 -11.00 -1.65 37.24
CA ALA A 501 -11.06 -0.84 38.45
C ALA A 501 -12.22 -1.26 39.38
N GLU A 502 -13.05 -2.21 38.96
CA GLU A 502 -14.08 -2.78 39.81
C GLU A 502 -13.48 -3.68 40.90
N LYS A 503 -14.15 -3.76 42.05
CA LYS A 503 -13.77 -4.69 43.11
C LYS A 503 -14.20 -6.12 42.77
N SER A 504 -15.36 -6.25 42.13
CA SER A 504 -15.95 -7.52 41.73
C SER A 504 -16.82 -7.34 40.49
N LEU A 505 -17.03 -8.43 39.75
CA LEU A 505 -17.93 -8.51 38.61
C LEU A 505 -19.01 -9.56 38.90
N ASP A 506 -20.27 -9.15 38.93
CA ASP A 506 -21.40 -10.05 39.12
C ASP A 506 -21.92 -10.55 37.77
N VAL A 507 -21.93 -11.88 37.61
CA VAL A 507 -22.35 -12.57 36.39
C VAL A 507 -23.60 -13.39 36.70
N GLU A 508 -24.73 -13.00 36.12
CA GLU A 508 -25.98 -13.75 36.17
C GLU A 508 -25.91 -14.93 35.19
N THR A 509 -25.78 -16.13 35.73
CA THR A 509 -25.91 -17.38 34.96
C THR A 509 -27.37 -17.83 34.94
N ASP A 510 -27.69 -18.88 34.19
CA ASP A 510 -29.06 -19.41 34.14
C ASP A 510 -29.57 -19.96 35.49
N SER A 511 -28.68 -20.15 36.49
CA SER A 511 -29.03 -20.72 37.80
C SER A 511 -28.78 -19.80 39.00
N ARG A 512 -27.80 -18.89 38.93
CA ARG A 512 -27.45 -17.98 40.03
C ARG A 512 -26.57 -16.83 39.58
N THR A 513 -26.42 -15.82 40.43
CA THR A 513 -25.38 -14.79 40.26
C THR A 513 -24.06 -15.28 40.84
N ILE A 514 -22.97 -15.16 40.08
CA ILE A 514 -21.61 -15.50 40.49
C ILE A 514 -20.79 -14.22 40.52
N THR A 515 -20.20 -13.92 41.68
CA THR A 515 -19.28 -12.79 41.86
C THR A 515 -17.85 -13.24 41.53
N ILE A 516 -17.19 -12.54 40.61
CA ILE A 516 -15.83 -12.83 40.15
C ILE A 516 -14.91 -11.66 40.46
N GLU A 517 -13.78 -11.93 41.11
CA GLU A 517 -12.74 -10.94 41.35
C GLU A 517 -11.91 -10.71 40.08
N PRO A 518 -11.63 -9.45 39.66
CA PRO A 518 -10.90 -9.18 38.43
C PRO A 518 -9.51 -9.80 38.33
N GLU A 519 -8.82 -10.00 39.46
CA GLU A 519 -7.48 -10.62 39.51
C GLU A 519 -7.50 -12.11 39.14
N THR A 520 -8.66 -12.76 39.25
CA THR A 520 -8.81 -14.17 38.89
C THR A 520 -9.06 -14.37 37.40
N ILE A 521 -9.46 -13.32 36.68
CA ILE A 521 -9.80 -13.37 35.26
C ILE A 521 -8.51 -13.56 34.45
N ALA A 522 -8.49 -14.54 33.56
CA ALA A 522 -7.48 -14.68 32.52
C ALA A 522 -7.97 -14.08 31.20
N GLU A 523 -9.24 -14.32 30.87
CA GLU A 523 -9.88 -13.88 29.64
C GLU A 523 -11.37 -13.61 29.88
N LEU A 524 -11.91 -12.54 29.27
CA LEU A 524 -13.34 -12.24 29.22
C LEU A 524 -13.70 -11.93 27.77
N GLU A 525 -14.48 -12.82 27.16
CA GLU A 525 -14.94 -12.72 25.77
C GLU A 525 -16.41 -12.32 25.74
N ALA A 526 -16.77 -11.29 24.98
CA ALA A 526 -18.18 -10.95 24.76
C ALA A 526 -18.81 -11.89 23.72
N ILE A 527 -19.99 -12.42 24.01
CA ILE A 527 -20.68 -13.33 23.09
C ILE A 527 -21.41 -12.49 22.03
N GLU A 528 -21.06 -12.71 20.76
CA GLU A 528 -21.62 -11.94 19.65
C GLU A 528 -23.15 -12.12 19.55
N GLY A 529 -23.86 -11.03 19.30
CA GLY A 529 -25.33 -11.01 19.17
C GLY A 529 -26.11 -10.86 20.48
N LEU A 530 -25.49 -11.01 21.65
CA LEU A 530 -26.18 -10.93 22.95
C LEU A 530 -25.54 -9.88 23.87
N LEU A 531 -26.12 -8.67 23.90
CA LEU A 531 -25.61 -7.55 24.70
C LEU A 531 -25.50 -7.93 26.19
N GLY A 532 -24.28 -7.81 26.73
CA GLY A 532 -23.99 -8.06 28.14
C GLY A 532 -23.68 -9.52 28.48
N ARG A 533 -23.89 -10.48 27.55
CA ARG A 533 -23.47 -11.87 27.77
C ARG A 533 -21.98 -12.03 27.49
N VAL A 534 -21.30 -12.66 28.43
CA VAL A 534 -19.85 -12.86 28.43
C VAL A 534 -19.49 -14.29 28.79
N ARG A 535 -18.33 -14.72 28.32
CA ARG A 535 -17.63 -15.92 28.77
C ARG A 535 -16.36 -15.48 29.49
N ILE A 536 -16.27 -15.77 30.78
CA ILE A 536 -15.12 -15.42 31.62
C ILE A 536 -14.34 -16.69 31.94
N LYS A 537 -13.09 -16.75 31.51
CA LYS A 537 -12.13 -17.80 31.87
C LYS A 537 -11.19 -17.28 32.94
N GLN A 538 -11.09 -17.99 34.05
CA GLN A 538 -10.20 -17.66 35.16
C GLN A 538 -8.83 -18.32 34.99
N HIS A 539 -7.82 -17.80 35.70
CA HIS A 539 -6.44 -18.33 35.66
C HIS A 539 -6.31 -19.78 36.17
N ASN A 540 -7.27 -20.26 36.96
CA ASN A 540 -7.36 -21.66 37.41
C ASN A 540 -7.98 -22.60 36.35
N GLY A 541 -8.44 -22.06 35.20
CA GLY A 541 -9.11 -22.80 34.13
C GLY A 541 -10.64 -22.82 34.22
N THR A 542 -11.24 -22.37 35.32
CA THR A 542 -12.70 -22.29 35.49
C THR A 542 -13.28 -21.32 34.45
N THR A 543 -14.39 -21.71 33.83
CA THR A 543 -15.11 -20.87 32.86
C THR A 543 -16.52 -20.60 33.34
N VAL A 544 -16.92 -19.34 33.38
CA VAL A 544 -18.26 -18.88 33.74
C VAL A 544 -18.88 -18.21 32.51
N THR A 545 -20.08 -18.63 32.13
CA THR A 545 -20.84 -17.99 31.06
C THR A 545 -22.13 -17.44 31.65
N GLY A 546 -22.44 -16.18 31.34
CA GLY A 546 -23.64 -15.52 31.85
C GLY A 546 -23.71 -14.08 31.38
N ARG A 547 -24.57 -13.28 32.01
CA ARG A 547 -24.75 -11.85 31.72
C ARG A 547 -24.13 -11.01 32.83
N LEU A 548 -23.29 -10.03 32.49
CA LEU A 548 -22.85 -9.06 33.47
C LEU A 548 -24.05 -8.20 33.92
N THR A 549 -24.27 -8.12 35.23
CA THR A 549 -25.37 -7.33 35.80
C THR A 549 -25.14 -5.81 35.61
N ALA A 550 -23.88 -5.38 35.68
CA ALA A 550 -23.47 -4.01 35.44
C ALA A 550 -23.55 -3.65 33.95
N LYS A 551 -24.11 -2.47 33.64
CA LYS A 551 -24.15 -1.93 32.26
C LYS A 551 -22.79 -1.40 31.80
N THR A 552 -21.97 -0.96 32.75
CA THR A 552 -20.64 -0.39 32.52
C THR A 552 -19.61 -1.04 33.44
N MET A 553 -18.37 -1.13 32.99
CA MET A 553 -17.21 -1.57 33.77
C MET A 553 -16.17 -0.45 33.75
N ARG A 554 -15.69 -0.05 34.93
CA ARG A 554 -14.60 0.93 35.00
C ARG A 554 -13.26 0.27 34.66
N PHE A 555 -12.56 0.85 33.71
CA PHE A 555 -11.23 0.41 33.30
C PHE A 555 -10.23 1.57 33.43
N GLN A 556 -9.18 1.35 34.21
CA GLN A 556 -8.11 2.32 34.44
C GLN A 556 -6.99 2.10 33.43
N ILE A 557 -6.78 3.03 32.50
CA ILE A 557 -5.59 3.02 31.62
C ILE A 557 -4.35 3.33 32.48
N VAL A 558 -3.26 2.57 32.34
CA VAL A 558 -2.06 2.75 33.17
C VAL A 558 -0.82 3.06 32.32
N PRO A 559 -0.32 4.31 32.29
CA PRO A 559 -0.87 5.51 32.93
C PRO A 559 -2.02 6.13 32.11
N GLY A 560 -2.96 6.81 32.75
CA GLY A 560 -4.11 7.43 32.08
C GLY A 560 -5.36 7.61 32.94
N PRO A 561 -6.53 7.84 32.33
CA PRO A 561 -7.80 8.02 33.03
C PRO A 561 -8.51 6.68 33.35
N THR A 562 -9.49 6.72 34.27
CA THR A 562 -10.50 5.67 34.41
C THR A 562 -11.66 5.94 33.43
N LEU A 563 -12.00 4.94 32.61
CA LEU A 563 -13.11 5.02 31.66
C LEU A 563 -14.27 4.12 32.08
N PRO A 564 -15.53 4.59 32.04
CA PRO A 564 -16.72 3.74 32.22
C PRO A 564 -17.06 3.04 30.90
N LEU A 565 -16.46 1.88 30.65
CA LEU A 565 -16.65 1.13 29.42
C LEU A 565 -18.03 0.48 29.41
N PHE A 566 -18.84 0.72 28.38
CA PHE A 566 -20.10 0.01 28.19
C PHE A 566 -19.82 -1.46 27.85
N ILE A 567 -20.44 -2.40 28.56
CA ILE A 567 -20.16 -3.84 28.37
C ILE A 567 -20.40 -4.29 26.92
N GLY A 568 -21.40 -3.72 26.25
CA GLY A 568 -21.68 -4.04 24.85
C GLY A 568 -20.57 -3.62 23.87
N HIS A 569 -19.67 -2.72 24.24
CA HIS A 569 -18.54 -2.29 23.41
C HIS A 569 -17.30 -3.18 23.59
N ILE A 570 -17.23 -3.96 24.67
CA ILE A 570 -16.11 -4.86 24.95
C ILE A 570 -16.22 -6.06 24.00
N THR A 571 -15.13 -6.39 23.32
CA THR A 571 -15.03 -7.61 22.51
C THR A 571 -14.25 -8.68 23.25
N ASN A 572 -13.09 -8.30 23.82
CA ASN A 572 -12.26 -9.19 24.62
C ASN A 572 -11.51 -8.40 25.71
N ILE A 573 -11.30 -9.02 26.87
CA ILE A 573 -10.33 -8.61 27.88
C ILE A 573 -9.37 -9.77 28.13
N THR A 574 -8.07 -9.53 28.03
CA THR A 574 -7.04 -10.50 28.42
C THR A 574 -6.24 -9.95 29.59
N CYS A 575 -6.17 -10.71 30.68
CA CYS A 575 -5.45 -10.34 31.89
C CYS A 575 -4.18 -11.20 32.03
N PRO A 576 -3.02 -10.60 32.29
CA PRO A 576 -1.80 -11.35 32.56
C PRO A 576 -1.91 -12.06 33.90
N LYS A 577 -1.30 -13.24 34.01
CA LYS A 577 -1.26 -13.98 35.27
C LYS A 577 -0.63 -13.10 36.36
N PRO A 578 -1.27 -12.93 37.53
CA PRO A 578 -0.69 -12.18 38.64
C PRO A 578 0.71 -12.71 38.90
N ALA A 579 1.70 -11.81 38.98
CA ALA A 579 3.03 -12.20 39.44
C ALA A 579 2.83 -12.91 40.78
N LYS A 580 3.36 -14.14 40.92
CA LYS A 580 3.31 -14.86 42.19
C LYS A 580 3.81 -13.89 43.25
N GLN A 581 2.92 -13.45 44.15
CA GLN A 581 3.36 -12.65 45.29
C GLN A 581 4.50 -13.44 45.95
N PRO A 582 5.65 -12.81 46.22
CA PRO A 582 6.69 -13.48 47.00
C PRO A 582 5.99 -14.02 48.24
N ALA A 583 6.11 -15.33 48.47
CA ALA A 583 5.43 -15.99 49.57
C ALA A 583 5.72 -15.17 50.82
N LYS A 584 4.68 -14.61 51.46
CA LYS A 584 4.85 -13.91 52.72
C LYS A 584 5.63 -14.85 53.62
N GLU A 585 6.82 -14.42 54.02
CA GLU A 585 7.67 -15.16 54.96
C GLU A 585 6.78 -15.53 56.15
N PRO A 586 6.65 -16.82 56.49
CA PRO A 586 5.73 -17.25 57.53
C PRO A 586 6.15 -16.61 58.84
N ASP A 587 5.31 -15.72 59.37
CA ASP A 587 5.42 -15.23 60.75
C ASP A 587 5.48 -16.45 61.69
N LYS A 588 6.63 -16.63 62.34
CA LYS A 588 6.83 -17.65 63.38
C LYS A 588 5.90 -17.34 64.55
N LYS A 589 4.86 -18.17 64.75
CA LYS A 589 4.21 -18.36 66.06
C LYS A 589 3.72 -19.80 66.24
N PRO A 590 3.55 -20.26 67.50
CA PRO A 590 3.95 -21.59 67.93
C PRO A 590 2.83 -22.62 67.83
N ASP A 591 3.28 -23.87 67.87
CA ASP A 591 2.56 -25.13 67.82
C ASP A 591 1.18 -25.13 68.49
N ASN A 592 0.16 -25.60 67.74
CA ASN A 592 -0.86 -26.43 68.36
C ASN A 592 -1.52 -27.44 67.39
N LYS A 593 -1.79 -28.60 67.99
CA LYS A 593 -2.32 -29.88 67.52
C LYS A 593 -3.36 -29.91 66.39
N THR A 594 -3.07 -30.80 65.45
CA THR A 594 -3.89 -31.94 64.95
C THR A 594 -5.42 -31.84 65.00
N THR A 595 -6.07 -31.91 63.82
CA THR A 595 -7.25 -32.77 63.58
C THR A 595 -7.43 -33.01 62.07
N THR A 596 -7.48 -34.29 61.70
CA THR A 596 -7.75 -34.83 60.37
C THR A 596 -9.26 -34.78 60.05
N LYS A 597 -9.63 -34.32 58.85
CA LYS A 597 -10.98 -34.51 58.27
C LYS A 597 -10.88 -34.78 56.75
N PRO A 598 -11.75 -35.62 56.17
CA PRO A 598 -11.51 -36.25 54.86
C PRO A 598 -11.99 -35.39 53.67
N LYS A 599 -11.30 -35.65 52.56
CA LYS A 599 -11.42 -35.05 51.22
C LYS A 599 -12.80 -35.30 50.58
N PRO A 600 -13.51 -34.26 50.08
CA PRO A 600 -14.69 -34.46 49.24
C PRO A 600 -14.31 -34.82 47.80
N ALA A 601 -15.11 -35.70 47.20
CA ALA A 601 -15.00 -36.13 45.82
C ALA A 601 -15.24 -34.99 44.82
N ALA A 602 -14.59 -35.09 43.65
CA ALA A 602 -14.67 -34.15 42.55
C ALA A 602 -16.06 -34.19 41.87
N PRO A 603 -16.65 -33.05 41.45
CA PRO A 603 -17.85 -33.05 40.64
C PRO A 603 -17.54 -33.37 39.18
N GLU A 604 -18.41 -34.18 38.59
CA GLU A 604 -18.46 -34.52 37.16
C GLU A 604 -18.53 -33.26 36.27
N VAL A 605 -17.74 -33.31 35.19
CA VAL A 605 -17.69 -32.30 34.13
C VAL A 605 -18.91 -32.48 33.23
N ALA A 606 -19.88 -31.57 33.32
CA ALA A 606 -20.97 -31.48 32.35
C ALA A 606 -20.44 -30.93 31.01
N THR A 607 -20.44 -31.78 29.97
CA THR A 607 -20.19 -31.37 28.58
C THR A 607 -21.38 -30.57 28.06
N THR A 608 -21.16 -29.32 27.67
CA THR A 608 -22.18 -28.50 26.98
C THR A 608 -22.47 -29.05 25.58
N PRO A 609 -23.75 -29.10 25.15
CA PRO A 609 -24.12 -29.53 23.81
C PRO A 609 -23.65 -28.50 22.78
N SER A 610 -22.90 -28.93 21.76
CA SER A 610 -22.65 -28.12 20.58
C SER A 610 -23.98 -27.85 19.88
N THR A 611 -24.27 -26.58 19.59
CA THR A 611 -25.41 -26.24 18.73
C THR A 611 -25.13 -26.87 17.37
N PRO A 612 -25.99 -27.78 16.86
CA PRO A 612 -25.73 -28.43 15.58
C PRO A 612 -25.65 -27.38 14.48
N LEU A 613 -24.65 -27.53 13.60
CA LEU A 613 -24.55 -26.70 12.39
C LEU A 613 -25.88 -26.78 11.62
N PRO A 614 -26.40 -25.64 11.11
CA PRO A 614 -27.63 -25.64 10.34
C PRO A 614 -27.50 -26.61 9.16
N GLY A 615 -28.52 -27.46 8.99
CA GLY A 615 -28.50 -28.50 7.98
C GLY A 615 -28.42 -27.92 6.55
N PRO A 616 -28.04 -28.74 5.54
CA PRO A 616 -27.92 -28.29 4.16
C PRO A 616 -29.18 -27.60 3.62
N ASP A 617 -30.37 -28.02 4.04
CA ASP A 617 -31.64 -27.46 3.59
C ASP A 617 -31.95 -26.10 4.22
N GLU A 618 -31.55 -25.89 5.46
CA GLU A 618 -31.65 -24.59 6.14
C GLU A 618 -30.70 -23.56 5.51
N LEU A 619 -29.48 -23.99 5.15
CA LEU A 619 -28.54 -23.15 4.40
C LEU A 619 -29.02 -22.81 2.99
N LYS A 620 -29.65 -23.75 2.27
CA LYS A 620 -30.29 -23.48 0.97
C LYS A 620 -31.44 -22.47 1.11
N LYS A 621 -32.29 -22.62 2.14
CA LYS A 621 -33.38 -21.68 2.42
C LYS A 621 -32.84 -20.28 2.68
N ARG A 622 -31.81 -20.15 3.52
CA ARG A 622 -31.14 -18.88 3.82
C ARG A 622 -30.49 -18.24 2.59
N LEU A 623 -29.93 -19.05 1.69
CA LEU A 623 -29.39 -18.57 0.42
C LEU A 623 -30.49 -18.04 -0.52
N ALA A 624 -31.66 -18.67 -0.55
CA ALA A 624 -32.81 -18.21 -1.33
C ALA A 624 -33.40 -16.90 -0.76
N GLU A 625 -33.45 -16.74 0.56
CA GLU A 625 -33.86 -15.49 1.21
C GLU A 625 -32.89 -14.35 0.91
N LEU A 626 -31.58 -14.58 1.03
CA LEU A 626 -30.56 -13.59 0.65
C LEU A 626 -30.64 -13.20 -0.83
N ALA A 627 -30.99 -14.14 -1.73
CA ALA A 627 -31.19 -13.84 -3.14
C ALA A 627 -32.37 -12.89 -3.37
N LYS A 628 -33.48 -13.05 -2.63
CA LYS A 628 -34.64 -12.14 -2.68
C LYS A 628 -34.28 -10.74 -2.15
N GLU A 629 -33.51 -10.66 -1.07
CA GLU A 629 -33.05 -9.38 -0.53
C GLU A 629 -32.11 -8.65 -1.50
N ILE A 630 -31.19 -9.38 -2.15
CA ILE A 630 -30.31 -8.83 -3.18
C ILE A 630 -31.11 -8.28 -4.36
N ALA A 631 -32.16 -8.98 -4.80
CA ALA A 631 -33.04 -8.49 -5.86
C ALA A 631 -33.74 -7.19 -5.44
N LYS A 632 -34.36 -7.16 -4.27
CA LYS A 632 -35.03 -5.96 -3.71
C LYS A 632 -34.07 -4.76 -3.60
N ALA A 633 -32.84 -4.99 -3.16
CA ALA A 633 -31.83 -3.94 -3.05
C ALA A 633 -31.37 -3.41 -4.42
N LYS A 634 -31.29 -4.28 -5.45
CA LYS A 634 -31.03 -3.85 -6.83
C LYS A 634 -32.16 -2.99 -7.39
N ASP A 635 -33.41 -3.37 -7.13
CA ASP A 635 -34.57 -2.59 -7.57
C ASP A 635 -34.60 -1.20 -6.92
N GLY A 636 -34.27 -1.13 -5.62
CA GLY A 636 -34.12 0.14 -4.90
C GLY A 636 -33.01 1.03 -5.47
N LEU A 637 -31.87 0.44 -5.84
CA LEU A 637 -30.76 1.16 -6.49
C LEU A 637 -31.19 1.70 -7.87
N ALA A 638 -31.85 0.87 -8.69
CA ALA A 638 -32.34 1.28 -10.01
C ALA A 638 -33.38 2.41 -9.92
N ALA A 639 -34.35 2.30 -9.02
CA ALA A 639 -35.36 3.34 -8.79
C ALA A 639 -34.73 4.67 -8.35
N THR A 640 -33.74 4.61 -7.45
CA THR A 640 -33.01 5.80 -6.99
C THR A 640 -32.18 6.43 -8.12
N GLY A 641 -31.56 5.61 -8.96
CA GLY A 641 -30.86 6.06 -10.18
C GLY A 641 -31.77 6.82 -11.14
N ASN A 642 -32.95 6.28 -11.43
CA ASN A 642 -33.94 6.93 -12.29
C ASN A 642 -34.38 8.30 -11.73
N ASN A 643 -34.61 8.38 -10.41
CA ASN A 643 -34.96 9.65 -9.75
C ASN A 643 -33.84 10.69 -9.83
N LEU A 644 -32.58 10.26 -9.71
CA LEU A 644 -31.42 11.13 -9.86
C LEU A 644 -31.33 11.68 -11.29
N ASP A 645 -31.57 10.86 -12.30
CA ASP A 645 -31.48 11.29 -13.70
C ASP A 645 -32.62 12.23 -14.09
N VAL A 646 -33.85 11.99 -13.62
CA VAL A 646 -34.95 12.95 -13.74
C VAL A 646 -34.60 14.28 -13.07
N THR A 647 -33.97 14.24 -11.89
CA THR A 647 -33.55 15.45 -11.17
C THR A 647 -32.44 16.20 -11.91
N LYS A 648 -31.45 15.50 -12.48
CA LYS A 648 -30.40 16.10 -13.32
C LYS A 648 -30.97 16.77 -14.56
N LYS A 649 -31.94 16.13 -15.23
CA LYS A 649 -32.61 16.71 -16.40
C LYS A 649 -33.31 18.02 -16.03
N ARG A 650 -34.11 18.02 -14.95
CA ARG A 650 -34.74 19.24 -14.43
C ARG A 650 -33.72 20.32 -14.06
N LEU A 651 -32.57 19.93 -13.52
CA LEU A 651 -31.51 20.86 -13.14
C LEU A 651 -30.82 21.47 -14.37
N ALA A 652 -30.65 20.70 -15.45
CA ALA A 652 -30.16 21.19 -16.73
C ALA A 652 -31.15 22.15 -17.41
N ASP A 653 -32.44 21.80 -17.44
CA ASP A 653 -33.51 22.64 -17.99
C ASP A 653 -33.60 23.98 -17.22
N LEU A 654 -33.48 23.95 -15.88
CA LEU A 654 -33.53 25.15 -15.05
C LEU A 654 -32.26 26.01 -15.18
N ALA A 655 -31.10 25.42 -15.47
CA ALA A 655 -29.85 26.15 -15.66
C ALA A 655 -29.81 26.96 -16.96
N GLN A 656 -30.65 26.62 -17.94
CA GLN A 656 -30.82 27.37 -19.19
C GLN A 656 -31.72 28.61 -19.01
N ALA A 657 -32.51 28.69 -17.94
CA ALA A 657 -33.32 29.87 -17.62
C ALA A 657 -32.46 30.99 -17.03
N LYS A 658 -32.70 32.25 -17.45
CA LYS A 658 -31.92 33.42 -17.00
C LYS A 658 -31.93 33.53 -15.45
N PRO A 659 -30.77 33.46 -14.76
CA PRO A 659 -30.68 33.30 -13.30
C PRO A 659 -30.94 34.59 -12.48
N LYS A 660 -31.65 35.58 -13.05
CA LYS A 660 -31.98 36.83 -12.37
C LYS A 660 -33.23 36.71 -11.48
N ASP A 661 -34.07 35.70 -11.68
CA ASP A 661 -35.25 35.48 -10.85
C ASP A 661 -34.91 34.71 -9.55
N VAL A 662 -35.25 35.30 -8.41
CA VAL A 662 -35.08 34.73 -7.06
C VAL A 662 -35.79 33.37 -6.93
N LYS A 663 -36.95 33.20 -7.58
CA LYS A 663 -37.71 31.93 -7.58
C LYS A 663 -36.95 30.82 -8.30
N VAL A 664 -36.24 31.14 -9.38
CA VAL A 664 -35.41 30.18 -10.13
C VAL A 664 -34.21 29.73 -9.29
N ARG A 665 -33.57 30.64 -8.54
CA ARG A 665 -32.46 30.29 -7.63
C ARG A 665 -32.91 29.38 -6.49
N ALA A 666 -34.06 29.65 -5.88
CA ALA A 666 -34.61 28.81 -4.82
C ALA A 666 -34.94 27.38 -5.33
N LYS A 667 -35.52 27.29 -6.54
CA LYS A 667 -35.83 26.00 -7.18
C LYS A 667 -34.57 25.23 -7.58
N LEU A 668 -33.51 25.92 -8.01
CA LEU A 668 -32.21 25.33 -8.31
C LEU A 668 -31.56 24.73 -7.05
N ALA A 669 -31.55 25.47 -5.94
CA ALA A 669 -31.02 25.00 -4.66
C ALA A 669 -31.76 23.76 -4.15
N LYS A 670 -33.10 23.73 -4.28
CA LYS A 670 -33.92 22.56 -3.91
C LYS A 670 -33.58 21.33 -4.76
N LEU A 671 -33.43 21.48 -6.08
CA LEU A 671 -33.06 20.38 -6.96
C LEU A 671 -31.62 19.89 -6.71
N GLN A 672 -30.69 20.78 -6.35
CA GLN A 672 -29.33 20.42 -5.95
C GLN A 672 -29.32 19.60 -4.65
N ALA A 673 -30.12 20.00 -3.66
CA ALA A 673 -30.28 19.26 -2.41
C ALA A 673 -30.89 17.86 -2.65
N MET A 674 -31.92 17.75 -3.50
CA MET A 674 -32.50 16.45 -3.88
C MET A 674 -31.48 15.57 -4.61
N ALA A 675 -30.72 16.12 -5.56
CA ALA A 675 -29.69 15.36 -6.27
C ALA A 675 -28.59 14.84 -5.32
N LYS A 676 -28.23 15.63 -4.30
CA LYS A 676 -27.30 15.20 -3.25
C LYS A 676 -27.88 14.03 -2.44
N GLN A 677 -29.13 14.15 -2.00
CA GLN A 677 -29.82 13.09 -1.24
C GLN A 677 -29.91 11.77 -2.02
N TYR A 678 -30.23 11.80 -3.32
CA TYR A 678 -30.28 10.58 -4.13
C TYR A 678 -28.91 9.90 -4.31
N ARG A 679 -27.82 10.69 -4.38
CA ARG A 679 -26.45 10.11 -4.43
C ARG A 679 -26.10 9.41 -3.12
N GLU A 680 -26.45 10.01 -1.98
CA GLU A 680 -26.24 9.41 -0.66
C GLU A 680 -27.06 8.13 -0.49
N GLN A 681 -28.31 8.12 -0.97
CA GLN A 681 -29.15 6.93 -0.98
C GLN A 681 -28.59 5.81 -1.87
N MET A 682 -28.08 6.13 -3.08
CA MET A 682 -27.43 5.12 -3.92
C MET A 682 -26.20 4.50 -3.26
N ALA A 683 -25.35 5.32 -2.65
CA ALA A 683 -24.18 4.84 -1.92
C ALA A 683 -24.56 3.89 -0.76
N ALA A 684 -25.68 4.17 -0.07
CA ALA A 684 -26.21 3.30 0.96
C ALA A 684 -26.71 1.95 0.39
N TYR A 685 -27.42 1.96 -0.74
CA TYR A 685 -27.85 0.72 -1.43
C TYR A 685 -26.66 -0.12 -1.91
N GLU A 686 -25.62 0.51 -2.46
CA GLU A 686 -24.40 -0.20 -2.88
C GLU A 686 -23.68 -0.86 -1.71
N LYS A 687 -23.56 -0.16 -0.57
CA LYS A 687 -23.00 -0.72 0.68
C LYS A 687 -23.84 -1.90 1.19
N HIS A 688 -25.17 -1.78 1.15
CA HIS A 688 -26.06 -2.85 1.56
C HIS A 688 -25.95 -4.09 0.62
N LEU A 689 -25.88 -3.88 -0.70
CA LEU A 689 -25.65 -4.94 -1.68
C LEU A 689 -24.32 -5.68 -1.46
N ALA A 690 -23.25 -4.96 -1.13
CA ALA A 690 -21.96 -5.56 -0.82
C ALA A 690 -22.06 -6.47 0.42
N ALA A 691 -22.72 -6.01 1.48
CA ALA A 691 -22.92 -6.78 2.71
C ALA A 691 -23.77 -8.05 2.47
N LEU A 692 -24.84 -7.95 1.68
CA LEU A 692 -25.67 -9.11 1.33
C LEU A 692 -24.90 -10.15 0.50
N ARG A 693 -24.06 -9.71 -0.44
CA ARG A 693 -23.20 -10.61 -1.23
C ARG A 693 -22.19 -11.36 -0.37
N ALA A 694 -21.55 -10.67 0.58
CA ALA A 694 -20.62 -11.29 1.53
C ALA A 694 -21.30 -12.40 2.35
N LYS A 695 -22.50 -12.13 2.89
CA LYS A 695 -23.30 -13.14 3.60
C LYS A 695 -23.67 -14.33 2.71
N ALA A 696 -24.02 -14.09 1.44
CA ALA A 696 -24.34 -15.17 0.51
C ALA A 696 -23.12 -16.06 0.21
N ASP A 697 -21.92 -15.48 0.12
CA ASP A 697 -20.69 -16.23 -0.12
C ASP A 697 -20.23 -17.03 1.11
N GLU A 698 -20.48 -16.52 2.32
CA GLU A 698 -20.32 -17.28 3.57
C GLU A 698 -21.21 -18.54 3.58
N VAL A 699 -22.52 -18.39 3.31
CA VAL A 699 -23.47 -19.51 3.25
C VAL A 699 -23.07 -20.54 2.18
N LYS A 700 -22.60 -20.08 1.01
CA LYS A 700 -22.06 -20.98 -0.04
C LYS A 700 -20.81 -21.73 0.43
N THR A 701 -19.97 -21.10 1.24
CA THR A 701 -18.75 -21.72 1.78
C THR A 701 -19.13 -22.81 2.78
N SER A 702 -20.08 -22.56 3.68
CA SER A 702 -20.63 -23.58 4.59
C SER A 702 -21.24 -24.77 3.82
N LEU A 703 -21.98 -24.51 2.74
CA LEU A 703 -22.51 -25.56 1.86
C LEU A 703 -21.41 -26.38 1.17
N ARG A 704 -20.28 -25.77 0.80
CA ARG A 704 -19.12 -26.49 0.24
C ARG A 704 -18.44 -27.38 1.28
N ILE A 705 -18.30 -26.89 2.51
CA ILE A 705 -17.71 -27.66 3.62
C ILE A 705 -18.55 -28.90 3.92
N LEU A 706 -19.88 -28.75 4.02
CA LEU A 706 -20.80 -29.87 4.25
C LEU A 706 -20.82 -30.90 3.10
N ARG A 707 -20.53 -30.47 1.86
CA ARG A 707 -20.41 -31.39 0.70
C ARG A 707 -19.05 -32.08 0.62
N ALA A 708 -18.03 -31.55 1.27
CA ALA A 708 -16.66 -32.06 1.20
C ALA A 708 -16.35 -33.11 2.29
N GLU A 709 -17.27 -33.38 3.23
CA GLU A 709 -17.12 -34.49 4.16
C GLU A 709 -17.40 -35.82 3.44
N PRO A 710 -16.40 -36.70 3.25
CA PRO A 710 -16.63 -38.01 2.69
C PRO A 710 -17.39 -38.86 3.70
N THR A 711 -18.47 -39.49 3.25
CA THR A 711 -19.22 -40.52 4.00
C THR A 711 -18.23 -41.51 4.60
N ARG A 712 -18.04 -41.48 5.93
CA ARG A 712 -17.23 -42.47 6.64
C ARG A 712 -17.85 -43.84 6.38
N LEU A 713 -17.19 -44.63 5.53
CA LEU A 713 -17.46 -46.06 5.36
C LEU A 713 -17.39 -46.74 6.74
N ALA A 714 -18.41 -47.56 7.01
CA ALA A 714 -18.50 -48.34 8.24
C ALA A 714 -17.23 -49.19 8.45
N PRO A 715 -16.78 -49.39 9.71
CA PRO A 715 -15.63 -50.24 9.99
C PRO A 715 -15.95 -51.70 9.60
N PRO A 716 -14.99 -52.44 9.02
CA PRO A 716 -15.23 -53.82 8.63
C PRO A 716 -15.37 -54.72 9.86
N PRO A 717 -16.20 -55.78 9.79
CA PRO A 717 -16.36 -56.71 10.90
C PRO A 717 -15.10 -57.56 11.09
N ILE A 718 -14.68 -57.70 12.34
CA ILE A 718 -13.57 -58.55 12.78
C ILE A 718 -13.99 -60.02 12.59
N ARG A 719 -13.24 -60.80 11.80
CA ARG A 719 -13.38 -62.26 11.70
C ARG A 719 -12.18 -62.97 12.38
N PRO A 720 -12.41 -64.07 13.13
CA PRO A 720 -11.36 -64.88 13.75
C PRO A 720 -10.68 -65.83 12.74
N PRO A 721 -9.49 -66.38 13.05
CA PRO A 721 -8.64 -67.08 12.10
C PRO A 721 -9.05 -68.56 11.94
N GLY A 722 -9.11 -69.03 10.69
CA GLY A 722 -9.30 -70.44 10.32
C GLY A 722 -8.54 -70.78 9.02
N PRO A 723 -8.12 -72.05 8.82
CA PRO A 723 -7.04 -72.41 7.91
C PRO A 723 -7.48 -72.62 6.43
N ARG A 724 -6.46 -72.60 5.56
CA ARG A 724 -6.46 -72.69 4.08
C ARG A 724 -7.24 -73.91 3.53
N PRO A 725 -7.63 -73.92 2.23
CA PRO A 725 -6.69 -74.43 1.21
C PRO A 725 -6.77 -73.80 -0.20
N ILE A 726 -5.73 -74.14 -0.96
CA ILE A 726 -5.40 -73.81 -2.35
C ILE A 726 -6.40 -74.44 -3.33
N ARG A 727 -6.90 -73.69 -4.32
CA ARG A 727 -7.45 -74.25 -5.58
C ARG A 727 -7.19 -73.28 -6.76
N ALA A 728 -6.64 -73.85 -7.82
CA ALA A 728 -6.37 -73.20 -9.11
C ALA A 728 -7.66 -72.84 -9.87
N PRO A 729 -7.66 -71.80 -10.72
CA PRO A 729 -8.78 -71.52 -11.60
C PRO A 729 -8.67 -72.30 -12.92
N THR A 730 -9.71 -73.08 -13.19
CA THR A 730 -10.04 -73.67 -14.50
C THR A 730 -10.55 -72.57 -15.43
N ILE A 731 -10.06 -72.58 -16.66
CA ILE A 731 -10.48 -71.72 -17.78
C ILE A 731 -11.82 -72.23 -18.31
N GLU A 732 -12.86 -71.39 -18.30
CA GLU A 732 -14.08 -71.59 -19.09
C GLU A 732 -14.21 -70.49 -20.16
N ALA A 733 -14.65 -70.93 -21.34
CA ALA A 733 -14.63 -70.23 -22.62
C ALA A 733 -15.58 -69.02 -22.71
N PRO A 734 -15.27 -68.02 -23.55
CA PRO A 734 -16.09 -66.83 -23.71
C PRO A 734 -17.37 -67.09 -24.52
N ALA A 735 -18.50 -66.67 -23.97
CA ALA A 735 -19.79 -66.64 -24.64
C ALA A 735 -19.80 -65.61 -25.79
N LYS A 736 -20.33 -66.02 -26.94
CA LYS A 736 -20.54 -65.23 -28.16
C LYS A 736 -21.29 -63.93 -27.83
N ILE A 737 -20.62 -62.79 -28.02
CA ILE A 737 -21.23 -61.47 -28.09
C ILE A 737 -21.91 -61.39 -29.46
N THR A 738 -23.22 -61.25 -29.48
CA THR A 738 -23.99 -61.04 -30.70
C THR A 738 -23.90 -59.57 -31.15
N ASP A 739 -23.81 -59.40 -32.46
CA ASP A 739 -23.46 -58.17 -33.20
C ASP A 739 -24.41 -56.96 -33.00
N THR A 740 -25.54 -57.14 -32.31
CA THR A 740 -26.55 -56.08 -32.14
C THR A 740 -26.25 -55.08 -31.01
N GLY A 741 -25.25 -55.37 -30.17
CA GLY A 741 -24.86 -54.51 -29.05
C GLY A 741 -23.93 -53.35 -29.42
N ILE A 742 -23.19 -53.46 -30.53
CA ILE A 742 -22.20 -52.48 -30.98
C ILE A 742 -22.90 -51.33 -31.71
N ASP A 743 -23.88 -51.63 -32.57
CA ASP A 743 -24.62 -50.61 -33.32
C ASP A 743 -25.43 -49.65 -32.43
N ARG A 744 -26.02 -50.15 -31.33
CA ARG A 744 -26.75 -49.30 -30.38
C ARG A 744 -25.82 -48.39 -29.57
N ARG A 745 -24.59 -48.81 -29.29
CA ARG A 745 -23.59 -47.94 -28.64
C ARG A 745 -23.10 -46.87 -29.60
N ASN A 746 -22.81 -47.23 -30.84
CA ASN A 746 -22.35 -46.29 -31.86
C ASN A 746 -23.42 -45.23 -32.18
N ALA A 747 -24.71 -45.61 -32.22
CA ALA A 747 -25.81 -44.66 -32.39
C ALA A 747 -25.98 -43.71 -31.19
N ALA A 748 -25.83 -44.21 -29.96
CA ALA A 748 -25.88 -43.39 -28.75
C ALA A 748 -24.67 -42.43 -28.63
N GLU A 749 -23.49 -42.88 -29.07
CA GLU A 749 -22.26 -42.08 -29.13
C GLU A 749 -22.39 -40.95 -30.15
N ALA A 750 -22.95 -41.24 -31.33
CA ALA A 750 -23.21 -40.25 -32.38
C ALA A 750 -24.18 -39.14 -31.92
N GLU A 751 -25.26 -39.48 -31.22
CA GLU A 751 -26.17 -38.49 -30.64
C GLU A 751 -25.50 -37.66 -29.53
N ARG A 752 -24.66 -38.29 -28.69
CA ARG A 752 -23.88 -37.58 -27.67
C ARG A 752 -22.90 -36.58 -28.29
N ILE A 753 -22.24 -36.94 -29.39
CA ILE A 753 -21.35 -36.05 -30.14
C ILE A 753 -22.12 -34.86 -30.75
N LYS A 754 -23.31 -35.09 -31.32
CA LYS A 754 -24.19 -34.00 -31.80
C LYS A 754 -24.56 -33.03 -30.69
N GLU A 755 -24.90 -33.55 -29.50
CA GLU A 755 -25.28 -32.72 -28.36
C GLU A 755 -24.09 -31.91 -27.79
N VAL A 756 -22.89 -32.50 -27.77
CA VAL A 756 -21.64 -31.79 -27.41
C VAL A 756 -21.31 -30.70 -28.42
N LYS A 757 -21.45 -30.96 -29.72
CA LYS A 757 -21.24 -29.93 -30.78
C LYS A 757 -22.25 -28.78 -30.63
N LYS A 758 -23.52 -29.08 -30.38
CA LYS A 758 -24.59 -28.08 -30.15
C LYS A 758 -24.33 -27.22 -28.92
N THR A 759 -23.96 -27.83 -27.79
CA THR A 759 -23.66 -27.12 -26.54
C THR A 759 -22.37 -26.29 -26.64
N SER A 760 -21.34 -26.81 -27.31
CA SER A 760 -20.10 -26.07 -27.59
C SER A 760 -20.36 -24.83 -28.46
N LYS A 761 -21.13 -24.96 -29.54
CA LYS A 761 -21.52 -23.82 -30.40
C LYS A 761 -22.30 -22.76 -29.63
N ALA A 762 -23.24 -23.16 -28.78
CA ALA A 762 -23.99 -22.25 -27.92
C ALA A 762 -23.08 -21.51 -26.91
N TYR A 763 -22.10 -22.22 -26.31
CA TYR A 763 -21.12 -21.65 -25.40
C TYR A 763 -20.22 -20.61 -26.09
N TRP A 764 -19.68 -20.92 -27.27
CA TRP A 764 -18.84 -20.01 -28.04
C TRP A 764 -19.59 -18.77 -28.51
N ASN A 765 -20.84 -18.92 -28.99
CA ASN A 765 -21.70 -17.79 -29.34
C ASN A 765 -21.99 -16.88 -28.14
N LYS A 766 -22.27 -17.47 -26.97
CA LYS A 766 -22.46 -16.72 -25.73
C LYS A 766 -21.21 -15.95 -25.32
N ARG A 767 -20.02 -16.56 -25.45
CA ARG A 767 -18.73 -15.92 -25.15
C ARG A 767 -18.39 -14.80 -26.14
N ALA A 768 -18.66 -15.01 -27.43
CA ALA A 768 -18.47 -13.98 -28.46
C ALA A 768 -19.38 -12.76 -28.24
N ASN A 769 -20.64 -12.99 -27.86
CA ASN A 769 -21.57 -11.92 -27.51
C ASN A 769 -21.13 -11.16 -26.25
N ALA A 770 -20.69 -11.87 -25.21
CA ALA A 770 -20.15 -11.24 -24.00
C ALA A 770 -18.89 -10.38 -24.30
N ALA A 771 -18.00 -10.85 -25.18
CA ALA A 771 -16.83 -10.08 -25.61
C ALA A 771 -17.22 -8.81 -26.39
N ARG A 772 -18.23 -8.89 -27.27
CA ARG A 772 -18.78 -7.72 -27.99
C ARG A 772 -19.39 -6.70 -27.02
N ASP A 773 -20.14 -7.17 -26.03
CA ASP A 773 -20.74 -6.30 -25.01
C ASP A 773 -19.69 -5.64 -24.11
N GLU A 774 -18.63 -6.36 -23.76
CA GLU A 774 -17.50 -5.80 -23.02
C GLU A 774 -16.75 -4.72 -23.81
N ILE A 775 -16.51 -4.94 -25.11
CA ILE A 775 -15.90 -3.93 -25.99
C ILE A 775 -16.78 -2.69 -26.09
N LYS A 776 -18.10 -2.87 -26.30
CA LYS A 776 -19.07 -1.75 -26.32
C LYS A 776 -19.04 -0.96 -25.02
N TRP A 777 -19.05 -1.65 -23.88
CA TRP A 777 -19.00 -1.01 -22.57
C TRP A 777 -17.69 -0.25 -22.34
N ARG A 778 -16.53 -0.82 -22.69
CA ARG A 778 -15.23 -0.14 -22.58
C ARG A 778 -15.15 1.12 -23.44
N ASN A 779 -15.68 1.07 -24.66
CA ASN A 779 -15.72 2.23 -25.55
C ASN A 779 -16.65 3.33 -25.00
N ALA A 780 -17.82 2.95 -24.47
CA ALA A 780 -18.73 3.89 -23.82
C ALA A 780 -18.10 4.56 -22.59
N LEU A 781 -17.35 3.80 -21.78
CA LEU A 781 -16.64 4.32 -20.63
C LEU A 781 -15.55 5.34 -21.03
N ARG A 782 -14.70 5.02 -22.02
CA ARG A 782 -13.68 5.95 -22.53
C ARG A 782 -14.29 7.25 -23.07
N ALA A 783 -15.42 7.15 -23.78
CA ALA A 783 -16.14 8.31 -24.27
C ALA A 783 -16.67 9.19 -23.12
N ALA A 784 -17.21 8.57 -22.06
CA ALA A 784 -17.68 9.29 -20.88
C ALA A 784 -16.54 9.98 -20.12
N GLU A 785 -15.39 9.33 -19.94
CA GLU A 785 -14.21 9.91 -19.30
C GLU A 785 -13.63 11.09 -20.10
N SER A 786 -13.56 10.94 -21.42
CA SER A 786 -13.10 12.01 -22.32
C SER A 786 -14.04 13.21 -22.27
N LYS A 787 -15.36 12.98 -22.23
CA LYS A 787 -16.36 14.05 -22.07
C LYS A 787 -16.20 14.81 -20.75
N LEU A 788 -16.01 14.09 -19.63
CA LEU A 788 -15.77 14.72 -18.33
C LEU A 788 -14.48 15.56 -18.33
N THR A 789 -13.45 15.08 -19.03
CA THR A 789 -12.17 15.80 -19.16
C THR A 789 -12.33 17.07 -19.99
N LEU A 790 -13.10 17.03 -21.09
CA LEU A 790 -13.45 18.23 -21.86
C LEU A 790 -14.23 19.27 -21.03
N GLU A 791 -15.15 18.84 -20.18
CA GLU A 791 -15.90 19.74 -19.28
C GLU A 791 -14.99 20.43 -18.26
N ARG A 792 -13.96 19.74 -17.75
CA ARG A 792 -12.96 20.34 -16.84
C ARG A 792 -12.08 21.34 -17.58
N LEU A 793 -11.54 20.97 -18.74
CA LEU A 793 -10.75 21.87 -19.58
C LEU A 793 -11.54 23.14 -19.95
N ALA A 794 -12.84 23.01 -20.26
CA ALA A 794 -13.70 24.16 -20.54
C ALA A 794 -13.82 25.12 -19.34
N LYS A 795 -13.91 24.60 -18.11
CA LYS A 795 -13.92 25.42 -16.88
C LYS A 795 -12.58 26.12 -16.65
N ASP A 796 -11.48 25.42 -16.86
CA ASP A 796 -10.13 25.98 -16.68
C ASP A 796 -9.84 27.07 -17.72
N ILE A 797 -10.27 26.87 -18.98
CA ILE A 797 -10.23 27.89 -20.04
C ILE A 797 -11.04 29.12 -19.65
N ALA A 798 -12.27 28.95 -19.14
CA ALA A 798 -13.13 30.05 -18.72
C ALA A 798 -12.53 30.84 -17.54
N SER A 799 -11.99 30.14 -16.55
CA SER A 799 -11.29 30.73 -15.41
C SER A 799 -10.07 31.54 -15.85
N THR A 800 -9.22 30.95 -16.70
CA THR A 800 -8.02 31.61 -17.22
C THR A 800 -8.36 32.86 -18.03
N LYS A 801 -9.40 32.81 -18.87
CA LYS A 801 -9.91 34.01 -19.58
C LYS A 801 -10.36 35.11 -18.63
N THR A 802 -11.02 34.75 -17.53
CA THR A 802 -11.49 35.71 -16.52
C THR A 802 -10.31 36.40 -15.83
N HIS A 803 -9.29 35.64 -15.42
CA HIS A 803 -8.07 36.20 -14.82
C HIS A 803 -7.27 37.06 -15.80
N LEU A 804 -7.18 36.65 -17.06
CA LEU A 804 -6.53 37.42 -18.12
C LEU A 804 -7.23 38.77 -18.32
N ALA A 805 -8.57 38.78 -18.44
CA ALA A 805 -9.36 39.99 -18.58
C ALA A 805 -9.19 40.94 -17.38
N ALA A 806 -9.30 40.42 -16.16
CA ALA A 806 -9.10 41.21 -14.94
C ALA A 806 -7.70 41.83 -14.87
N THR A 807 -6.67 41.09 -15.29
CA THR A 807 -5.28 41.56 -15.31
C THR A 807 -5.08 42.66 -16.36
N LYS A 808 -5.68 42.53 -17.56
CA LYS A 808 -5.67 43.57 -18.60
C LYS A 808 -6.37 44.84 -18.13
N THR A 809 -7.52 44.74 -17.46
CA THR A 809 -8.21 45.90 -16.88
C THR A 809 -7.36 46.63 -15.84
N HIS A 810 -6.68 45.88 -14.95
CA HIS A 810 -5.80 46.50 -13.95
C HIS A 810 -4.59 47.19 -14.60
N MET A 811 -4.00 46.57 -15.63
CA MET A 811 -2.92 47.20 -16.41
C MET A 811 -3.35 48.54 -17.02
N GLY A 812 -4.58 48.62 -17.55
CA GLY A 812 -5.16 49.87 -18.06
C GLY A 812 -5.25 50.95 -16.99
N LYS A 813 -5.77 50.62 -15.80
CA LYS A 813 -5.85 51.56 -14.67
C LYS A 813 -4.50 52.09 -14.21
N ILE A 814 -3.48 51.22 -14.16
CA ILE A 814 -2.11 51.64 -13.80
C ILE A 814 -1.55 52.60 -14.86
N THR A 815 -1.81 52.32 -16.14
CA THR A 815 -1.33 53.16 -17.25
C THR A 815 -1.98 54.55 -17.20
N GLU A 816 -3.28 54.61 -16.92
CA GLU A 816 -4.01 55.86 -16.72
C GLU A 816 -3.52 56.63 -15.48
N GLU A 817 -3.21 55.94 -14.38
CA GLU A 817 -2.64 56.55 -13.18
C GLU A 817 -1.26 57.15 -13.43
N ILE A 818 -0.40 56.47 -14.19
CA ILE A 818 0.92 57.01 -14.60
C ILE A 818 0.71 58.29 -15.42
N ALA A 819 -0.14 58.27 -16.44
CA ALA A 819 -0.40 59.43 -17.29
C ALA A 819 -0.94 60.63 -16.48
N ASN A 820 -1.86 60.39 -15.54
CA ASN A 820 -2.40 61.43 -14.67
C ASN A 820 -1.35 62.03 -13.73
N LEU A 821 -0.43 61.21 -13.21
CA LEU A 821 0.66 61.69 -12.36
C LEU A 821 1.68 62.53 -13.14
N GLU A 822 1.98 62.15 -14.38
CA GLU A 822 2.88 62.91 -15.26
C GLU A 822 2.27 64.25 -15.69
N LEU A 823 0.95 64.29 -15.95
CA LEU A 823 0.24 65.53 -16.29
C LEU A 823 0.16 66.50 -15.10
N ALA A 824 -0.02 65.98 -13.88
CA ALA A 824 -0.22 66.78 -12.67
C ALA A 824 1.07 67.45 -12.15
N ASP A 825 2.24 66.90 -12.45
CA ASP A 825 3.53 67.43 -11.98
C ASP A 825 4.61 67.33 -13.08
N PRO A 826 4.52 68.16 -14.13
CA PRO A 826 5.44 68.09 -15.28
C PRO A 826 6.88 68.47 -14.90
N LYS A 827 7.09 69.17 -13.78
CA LYS A 827 8.43 69.48 -13.25
C LYS A 827 9.02 68.34 -12.41
N GLY A 828 8.24 67.29 -12.13
CA GLY A 828 8.68 66.02 -11.59
C GLY A 828 9.38 66.14 -10.23
N LYS A 829 8.64 66.50 -9.18
CA LYS A 829 9.14 66.41 -7.81
C LYS A 829 9.55 64.97 -7.48
N ASP A 830 10.58 64.79 -6.66
CA ASP A 830 11.17 63.47 -6.36
C ASP A 830 10.14 62.42 -5.89
N LYS A 831 9.11 62.86 -5.16
CA LYS A 831 8.01 61.97 -4.72
C LYS A 831 7.16 61.45 -5.87
N THR A 832 6.86 62.29 -6.87
CA THR A 832 6.08 61.90 -8.05
C THR A 832 6.88 60.91 -8.90
N LYS A 833 8.17 61.18 -9.12
CA LYS A 833 9.09 60.28 -9.85
C LYS A 833 9.19 58.90 -9.19
N ALA A 834 9.32 58.85 -7.86
CA ALA A 834 9.38 57.59 -7.12
C ALA A 834 8.07 56.78 -7.24
N ARG A 835 6.90 57.45 -7.25
CA ARG A 835 5.61 56.79 -7.43
C ARG A 835 5.45 56.24 -8.85
N VAL A 836 5.82 57.03 -9.87
CA VAL A 836 5.80 56.60 -11.28
C VAL A 836 6.70 55.37 -11.47
N ALA A 837 7.94 55.39 -10.98
CA ALA A 837 8.85 54.24 -11.08
C ALA A 837 8.28 52.96 -10.44
N LYS A 838 7.57 53.07 -9.31
CA LYS A 838 6.89 51.93 -8.66
C LYS A 838 5.72 51.40 -9.50
N LEU A 839 4.94 52.29 -10.12
CA LEU A 839 3.84 51.91 -11.01
C LEU A 839 4.37 51.27 -12.30
N GLU A 840 5.47 51.75 -12.87
CA GLU A 840 6.13 51.16 -14.03
C GLU A 840 6.64 49.74 -13.75
N LEU A 841 7.25 49.51 -12.58
CA LEU A 841 7.65 48.18 -12.15
C LEU A 841 6.43 47.24 -12.03
N THR A 842 5.33 47.75 -11.46
CA THR A 842 4.07 47.01 -11.35
C THR A 842 3.50 46.69 -12.74
N LEU A 843 3.57 47.64 -13.68
CA LEU A 843 3.15 47.48 -15.07
C LEU A 843 3.98 46.39 -15.77
N LYS A 844 5.30 46.37 -15.58
CA LYS A 844 6.20 45.33 -16.11
C LYS A 844 5.82 43.95 -15.59
N LEU A 845 5.59 43.80 -14.28
CA LEU A 845 5.15 42.53 -13.69
C LEU A 845 3.80 42.07 -14.25
N ARG A 846 2.85 43.00 -14.44
CA ARG A 846 1.53 42.69 -15.03
C ARG A 846 1.63 42.25 -16.49
N LYS A 847 2.52 42.84 -17.29
CA LYS A 847 2.80 42.39 -18.67
C LYS A 847 3.32 40.95 -18.70
N THR A 848 4.26 40.60 -17.82
CA THR A 848 4.75 39.21 -17.69
C THR A 848 3.65 38.24 -17.27
N LEU A 849 2.76 38.65 -16.35
CA LEU A 849 1.62 37.84 -15.93
C LEU A 849 0.61 37.63 -17.07
N ILE A 850 0.34 38.65 -17.89
CA ILE A 850 -0.53 38.53 -19.08
C ILE A 850 0.05 37.51 -20.07
N ALA A 851 1.35 37.60 -20.39
CA ALA A 851 2.01 36.65 -21.29
C ALA A 851 1.93 35.20 -20.75
N THR A 852 2.03 35.04 -19.43
CA THR A 852 1.89 33.73 -18.77
C THR A 852 0.47 33.17 -18.93
N TYR A 853 -0.57 33.99 -18.70
CA TYR A 853 -1.95 33.55 -18.89
C TYR A 853 -2.31 33.28 -20.36
N GLU A 854 -1.76 34.04 -21.30
CA GLU A 854 -1.96 33.81 -22.74
C GLU A 854 -1.35 32.49 -23.17
N LYS A 855 -0.12 32.18 -22.71
CA LYS A 855 0.50 30.86 -22.94
C LYS A 855 -0.33 29.74 -22.33
N GLN A 856 -0.74 29.87 -21.07
CA GLN A 856 -1.56 28.87 -20.39
C GLN A 856 -2.89 28.63 -21.12
N LEU A 857 -3.52 29.68 -21.63
CA LEU A 857 -4.76 29.58 -22.40
C LEU A 857 -4.54 28.79 -23.71
N ALA A 858 -3.45 29.08 -24.43
CA ALA A 858 -3.10 28.35 -25.65
C ALA A 858 -2.84 26.86 -25.39
N ASP A 859 -2.11 26.53 -24.33
CA ASP A 859 -1.83 25.14 -23.93
C ASP A 859 -3.13 24.38 -23.59
N LEU A 860 -4.03 25.00 -22.82
CA LEU A 860 -5.34 24.40 -22.48
C LEU A 860 -6.22 24.19 -23.72
N GLN A 861 -6.20 25.14 -24.67
CA GLN A 861 -6.94 25.01 -25.93
C GLN A 861 -6.38 23.87 -26.79
N ALA A 862 -5.05 23.76 -26.91
CA ALA A 862 -4.40 22.68 -27.65
C ALA A 862 -4.72 21.28 -27.06
N GLN A 863 -4.76 21.17 -25.72
CA GLN A 863 -5.18 19.95 -25.04
C GLN A 863 -6.64 19.59 -25.35
N ALA A 864 -7.54 20.58 -25.29
CA ALA A 864 -8.95 20.38 -25.59
C ALA A 864 -9.16 19.94 -27.06
N ASP A 865 -8.43 20.51 -28.00
CA ASP A 865 -8.55 20.15 -29.42
C ASP A 865 -7.93 18.79 -29.74
N THR A 866 -6.82 18.44 -29.10
CA THR A 866 -6.24 17.08 -29.17
C THR A 866 -7.25 16.03 -28.70
N LEU A 867 -7.92 16.30 -27.56
CA LEU A 867 -8.91 15.38 -27.00
C LEU A 867 -10.19 15.30 -27.86
N LYS A 868 -10.62 16.40 -28.50
CA LYS A 868 -11.71 16.37 -29.49
C LYS A 868 -11.32 15.55 -30.72
N LYS A 869 -10.06 15.66 -31.19
CA LYS A 869 -9.57 14.90 -32.34
C LYS A 869 -9.55 13.40 -32.04
N SER A 870 -9.08 12.98 -30.86
CA SER A 870 -9.13 11.57 -30.45
C SER A 870 -10.57 11.07 -30.35
N LEU A 871 -11.49 11.87 -29.80
CA LEU A 871 -12.90 11.50 -29.72
C LEU A 871 -13.55 11.31 -31.09
N ARG A 872 -13.16 12.11 -32.09
CA ARG A 872 -13.64 11.97 -33.49
C ARG A 872 -13.05 10.73 -34.17
N ALA A 873 -11.79 10.40 -33.90
CA ALA A 873 -11.14 9.21 -34.44
C ALA A 873 -11.78 7.92 -33.90
N ASP A 874 -12.13 7.88 -32.61
CA ASP A 874 -12.71 6.71 -31.97
C ASP A 874 -14.17 6.41 -32.37
N VAL A 875 -14.88 7.38 -32.96
CA VAL A 875 -16.27 7.20 -33.44
C VAL A 875 -16.32 6.49 -34.81
N ARG A 876 -15.18 6.28 -35.48
CA ARG A 876 -15.09 5.42 -36.67
C ARG A 876 -14.22 4.20 -36.39
N PRO A 877 -14.87 3.10 -35.98
CA PRO A 877 -14.68 1.90 -36.78
C PRO A 877 -16.03 1.24 -37.06
N GLU A 878 -16.35 1.02 -38.33
CA GLU A 878 -17.15 -0.17 -38.63
C GLU A 878 -16.40 -1.38 -38.04
N PRO A 879 -17.08 -2.25 -37.29
CA PRO A 879 -16.43 -3.44 -36.77
C PRO A 879 -15.93 -4.24 -37.97
N ARG A 880 -14.61 -4.28 -38.18
CA ARG A 880 -14.02 -5.23 -39.12
C ARG A 880 -14.56 -6.61 -38.74
N PRO A 881 -15.17 -7.36 -39.65
CA PRO A 881 -15.71 -8.67 -39.34
C PRO A 881 -14.57 -9.50 -38.73
N ILE A 882 -14.77 -9.97 -37.50
CA ILE A 882 -13.89 -10.94 -36.89
C ILE A 882 -14.03 -12.19 -37.75
N VAL A 883 -13.05 -12.43 -38.62
CA VAL A 883 -12.93 -13.70 -39.36
C VAL A 883 -12.68 -14.77 -38.32
N ILE A 884 -13.72 -15.53 -37.99
CA ILE A 884 -13.58 -16.76 -37.24
C ILE A 884 -12.93 -17.74 -38.22
N PRO A 885 -11.76 -18.32 -37.93
CA PRO A 885 -11.22 -19.38 -38.78
C PRO A 885 -12.22 -20.52 -38.80
N THR A 886 -12.87 -20.72 -39.95
CA THR A 886 -13.66 -21.91 -40.22
C THR A 886 -12.66 -23.07 -40.26
N ILE A 887 -12.65 -23.89 -39.22
CA ILE A 887 -12.01 -25.20 -39.30
C ILE A 887 -12.99 -26.05 -40.12
N GLU A 888 -12.80 -26.08 -41.44
CA GLU A 888 -13.36 -27.14 -42.28
C GLU A 888 -12.65 -28.42 -41.88
N VAL A 889 -13.36 -29.28 -41.16
CA VAL A 889 -12.99 -30.69 -41.05
C VAL A 889 -13.45 -31.33 -42.35
N GLN A 890 -12.51 -31.62 -43.26
CA GLN A 890 -12.78 -32.53 -44.38
C GLN A 890 -13.18 -33.89 -43.79
N GLU A 891 -14.42 -34.29 -43.97
CA GLU A 891 -14.85 -35.68 -43.80
C GLU A 891 -14.32 -36.46 -45.02
N GLU A 892 -13.15 -37.09 -44.87
CA GLU A 892 -12.72 -38.15 -45.78
C GLU A 892 -13.31 -39.49 -45.31
N ASP A 893 -13.93 -40.15 -46.29
CA ASP A 893 -14.75 -41.35 -46.19
C ASP A 893 -13.86 -42.61 -46.14
N GLU A 894 -13.35 -42.97 -44.95
CA GLU A 894 -12.55 -44.19 -44.73
C GLU A 894 -13.43 -45.46 -44.64
N SER A 895 -14.20 -45.77 -45.69
CA SER A 895 -14.95 -47.03 -45.75
C SER A 895 -14.86 -47.81 -47.07
N ALA A 896 -13.94 -47.45 -47.98
CA ALA A 896 -13.86 -48.05 -49.32
C ALA A 896 -12.50 -48.64 -49.77
N ALA A 897 -11.51 -48.92 -48.90
CA ALA A 897 -10.20 -49.40 -49.36
C ALA A 897 -9.53 -50.50 -48.50
N ILE A 898 -10.28 -51.55 -48.12
CA ILE A 898 -9.71 -52.76 -47.46
C ILE A 898 -9.92 -54.06 -48.27
N ASN A 899 -10.30 -54.00 -49.55
CA ASN A 899 -10.35 -55.20 -50.39
C ASN A 899 -9.78 -54.94 -51.79
N GLU A 900 -8.47 -54.79 -51.93
CA GLU A 900 -7.71 -55.28 -53.09
C GLU A 900 -6.20 -55.09 -52.91
N ALA A 901 -5.43 -56.01 -53.50
CA ALA A 901 -3.97 -56.01 -53.67
C ALA A 901 -3.10 -56.52 -52.51
N ALA A 902 -3.14 -57.84 -52.31
CA ALA A 902 -1.92 -58.62 -52.07
C ALA A 902 -1.27 -58.95 -53.43
N ALA A 903 -0.04 -58.48 -53.69
CA ALA A 903 1.02 -59.17 -54.46
C ALA A 903 2.19 -58.22 -54.83
N ASP A 904 3.40 -58.70 -54.59
CA ASP A 904 4.69 -58.45 -55.28
C ASP A 904 5.30 -57.04 -55.43
N GLY A 905 6.55 -56.91 -54.93
CA GLY A 905 7.62 -56.17 -55.63
C GLY A 905 8.17 -54.90 -54.96
N PRO A 906 9.45 -54.53 -55.16
CA PRO A 906 10.35 -54.18 -54.06
C PRO A 906 10.62 -52.68 -53.85
N MET A 907 11.18 -52.40 -52.65
CA MET A 907 11.88 -51.16 -52.29
C MET A 907 12.87 -50.72 -53.37
N ASP A 908 12.77 -49.47 -53.82
CA ASP A 908 13.92 -48.57 -53.98
C ASP A 908 13.49 -47.15 -54.36
N LYS A 909 14.26 -46.17 -53.86
CA LYS A 909 14.30 -44.72 -54.17
C LYS A 909 13.35 -43.78 -53.41
N VAL A 910 13.91 -43.16 -52.38
CA VAL A 910 13.48 -41.85 -51.86
C VAL A 910 14.35 -40.78 -52.51
N PRO A 911 13.79 -39.79 -53.24
CA PRO A 911 14.50 -38.57 -53.57
C PRO A 911 14.18 -37.42 -52.60
N ASP A 912 15.15 -36.52 -52.57
CA ASP A 912 15.38 -35.33 -51.76
C ASP A 912 14.18 -34.38 -51.55
N LEU A 913 14.07 -33.84 -50.34
CA LEU A 913 13.19 -32.73 -49.97
C LEU A 913 14.02 -31.44 -49.92
N GLN A 914 14.24 -30.85 -51.09
CA GLN A 914 14.93 -29.58 -51.21
C GLN A 914 14.30 -28.71 -52.31
N GLU A 915 13.06 -28.28 -52.11
CA GLU A 915 12.46 -27.15 -52.85
C GLU A 915 11.08 -26.80 -52.26
N LEU A 916 11.01 -25.86 -51.30
CA LEU A 916 9.82 -25.03 -51.06
C LEU A 916 10.05 -23.94 -50.00
N VAL A 917 10.96 -22.99 -50.25
CA VAL A 917 10.91 -21.66 -49.61
C VAL A 917 11.50 -20.64 -50.57
N ASP A 918 10.64 -19.91 -51.29
CA ASP A 918 10.97 -18.58 -51.82
C ASP A 918 9.68 -17.73 -51.81
N LEU A 919 9.63 -16.72 -50.93
CA LEU A 919 8.73 -15.58 -51.04
C LEU A 919 9.59 -14.30 -50.93
N PRO A 920 9.39 -13.31 -51.82
CA PRO A 920 10.23 -12.12 -51.86
C PRO A 920 9.94 -11.16 -50.69
N PRO A 921 10.91 -10.29 -50.34
CA PRO A 921 10.74 -9.31 -49.26
C PRO A 921 9.78 -8.19 -49.68
N ILE A 922 8.94 -7.77 -48.74
CA ILE A 922 8.06 -6.61 -48.85
C ILE A 922 8.87 -5.35 -48.54
N ASP A 923 8.71 -4.34 -49.39
CA ASP A 923 9.39 -3.03 -49.37
C ASP A 923 8.99 -2.20 -48.13
N GLU A 924 9.96 -1.52 -47.52
CA GLU A 924 9.82 -0.80 -46.24
C GLU A 924 9.18 0.60 -46.40
N GLU A 925 8.97 1.11 -47.61
CA GLU A 925 8.37 2.44 -47.84
C GLU A 925 6.84 2.49 -47.74
N GLU A 926 6.14 1.35 -47.73
CA GLU A 926 4.67 1.32 -47.58
C GLU A 926 4.20 1.12 -46.12
N PHE A 927 5.15 1.05 -45.17
CA PHE A 927 4.87 0.80 -43.74
C PHE A 927 5.12 2.02 -42.82
N GLU A 928 5.77 3.09 -43.30
CA GLU A 928 5.77 4.40 -42.63
C GLU A 928 4.51 5.22 -42.95
#